data_AF-A0A5J4S8Y3-F1
#
_entry.id   AF-A0A5J4S8Y3-F1
#
_cell.length_a   1.000
_cell.length_b   1.000
_cell.length_c   1.000
_cell.angle_alpha   90.00
_cell.angle_beta   90.00
_cell.angle_gamma   90.00
#
_symmetry.space_group_name_H-M   'P 1'
#
loop_
_entity.id
_entity.type
_entity.pdbx_description
1 polymer ?
#
loop_
_entity_poly.entity_id
_entity_poly.type
_entity_poly.pdbx_seq_one_letter_code
_entity_poly.pdbx_strand_id
1 'polypeptide(L)'
;MHQSRVKITFLSLFFGLNGLISYGQGIVQRQVPEKFSPKHPRHQAGAVRVTPSDTDYGSLAPPDKTLWFTYPAEEWNSQSLHIGNGYMGASFYGGVAQEQLDIAEKTFYAGGPNVMTNYNYGIVEGGKEKLPLIRQLILAGEYAKADSLCAIYMKGTFDNFGAFSMVGQLLLNFENHEGEATEYVRALDLANSLATVSYQLNGTHYSREYFCSYPDKVMVCRFSSDKKDKISFDVNHQLAHEFEDLKYNAHDNIHEIVFRGKLKNNGLDFCIRIVLVPEGGTVAFKDKILSVDNADKVTLIYSVDTEYKANGRNYKGIDPIAETQKNISNALAKGYQALKDTHIKDYKNLFDRVKFTMVGNPDIAKMPTNERVNLLKKGTTDDSALKVLYFNLGRYLIISASRPGTLPSTLQGVWNENISSPWWGNYQSNINLQEMYWACGPTNLPECQEAYIEWIEALVPSGRKVAASYYGTKGWVSHTQGNIWGYAAPGINLKWGLYPVGAAWHCRHLWSQYEYTRNVEYLKNRAYPIMKEAAVFWLENLVEKDGYLISIPSVSAEHPILMKDGKVAKYTDTDGEPGVLKTHIFTVPCFQDIEMVYDLFSNVIKASEALNIDMEFRQKVFEAWNKLYPLKIGKYGQLQEWLEDYDK
;
A
#
# COMPACT_ATOMS: atom_id res chain seq x y z
N MET A 1 17.73 -13.79 -55.82
CA MET A 1 18.75 -14.53 -55.04
C MET A 1 19.26 -13.59 -53.95
N HIS A 2 19.49 -14.14 -52.75
CA HIS A 2 19.86 -13.49 -51.47
C HIS A 2 18.69 -12.98 -50.62
N GLN A 3 18.03 -13.94 -49.96
CA GLN A 3 17.38 -13.76 -48.66
C GLN A 3 18.47 -13.78 -47.58
N SER A 4 18.59 -12.71 -46.81
CA SER A 4 19.45 -12.64 -45.63
C SER A 4 18.57 -12.77 -44.38
N ARG A 5 18.69 -13.91 -43.71
CA ARG A 5 18.04 -14.22 -42.43
C ARG A 5 18.64 -13.35 -41.32
N VAL A 6 17.81 -12.55 -40.65
CA VAL A 6 18.18 -11.90 -39.38
C VAL A 6 17.87 -12.88 -38.25
N LYS A 7 18.93 -13.36 -37.57
CA LYS A 7 18.84 -14.08 -36.29
C LYS A 7 18.55 -13.06 -35.20
N ILE A 8 17.40 -13.18 -34.54
CA ILE A 8 17.11 -12.47 -33.29
C ILE A 8 17.56 -13.38 -32.15
N THR A 9 18.64 -13.00 -31.46
CA THR A 9 19.10 -13.65 -30.24
C THR A 9 18.37 -13.01 -29.07
N PHE A 10 17.41 -13.71 -28.46
CA PHE A 10 16.81 -13.32 -27.19
C PHE A 10 17.81 -13.61 -26.06
N LEU A 11 18.37 -12.57 -25.45
CA LEU A 11 19.15 -12.68 -24.22
C LEU A 11 18.21 -12.43 -23.04
N SER A 12 17.85 -13.51 -22.36
CA SER A 12 17.11 -13.53 -21.09
C SER A 12 18.00 -13.02 -19.95
N LEU A 13 17.68 -11.86 -19.38
CA LEU A 13 18.31 -11.34 -18.16
C LEU A 13 17.50 -11.77 -16.93
N PHE A 14 17.98 -12.84 -16.31
CA PHE A 14 17.69 -13.20 -14.92
C PHE A 14 18.41 -12.21 -13.99
N PHE A 15 17.71 -11.65 -13.01
CA PHE A 15 18.35 -11.04 -11.83
C PHE A 15 18.01 -11.87 -10.59
N GLY A 16 18.95 -12.73 -10.24
CA GLY A 16 19.21 -13.12 -8.87
C GLY A 16 20.72 -13.05 -8.69
N LEU A 17 21.21 -12.21 -7.77
CA LEU A 17 22.53 -12.38 -7.17
C LEU A 17 22.70 -11.50 -5.93
N ASN A 18 22.89 -12.20 -4.82
CA ASN A 18 23.61 -11.74 -3.63
C ASN A 18 25.02 -11.28 -4.03
N GLY A 19 25.47 -10.14 -3.49
CA GLY A 19 26.85 -9.69 -3.62
C GLY A 19 27.19 -8.60 -2.62
N LEU A 20 27.96 -8.96 -1.59
CA LEU A 20 28.61 -8.04 -0.66
C LEU A 20 29.59 -7.13 -1.41
N ILE A 21 29.48 -5.80 -1.24
CA ILE A 21 30.55 -4.85 -1.54
C ILE A 21 30.64 -3.84 -0.38
N SER A 22 31.84 -3.76 0.20
CA SER A 22 32.24 -2.81 1.24
C SER A 22 32.36 -1.39 0.66
N TYR A 23 31.75 -0.40 1.33
CA TYR A 23 31.92 1.02 1.01
C TYR A 23 32.36 1.83 2.24
N GLY A 24 33.36 2.69 1.99
CA GLY A 24 33.88 3.68 2.91
C GLY A 24 32.89 4.78 3.23
N GLN A 25 33.17 5.48 4.33
CA GLN A 25 32.31 6.37 5.09
C GLN A 25 31.64 7.48 4.25
N GLY A 26 30.31 7.40 4.20
CA GLY A 26 29.37 8.43 3.76
C GLY A 26 27.98 7.84 3.96
N ILE A 27 27.35 8.14 5.10
CA ILE A 27 26.11 7.48 5.56
C ILE A 27 24.95 7.84 4.62
N VAL A 28 24.77 7.05 3.57
CA VAL A 28 23.49 6.84 2.91
C VAL A 28 22.97 5.53 3.48
N GLN A 29 22.10 5.60 4.48
CA GLN A 29 21.32 4.42 4.88
C GLN A 29 20.39 4.06 3.71
N ARG A 30 20.85 3.23 2.78
CA ARG A 30 19.95 2.24 2.18
C ARG A 30 19.49 1.38 3.36
N GLN A 31 18.33 1.68 3.93
CA GLN A 31 17.74 0.78 4.90
C GLN A 31 17.36 -0.49 4.12
N VAL A 32 18.20 -1.53 4.27
CA VAL A 32 17.79 -2.89 3.95
C VAL A 32 16.52 -3.13 4.77
N PRO A 33 15.42 -3.64 4.17
CA PRO A 33 14.22 -3.98 4.93
C PRO A 33 14.62 -4.78 6.16
N GLU A 34 14.21 -4.32 7.34
CA GLU A 34 14.43 -5.09 8.55
C GLU A 34 13.45 -6.25 8.53
N LYS A 35 13.92 -7.37 7.97
CA LYS A 35 13.16 -8.61 7.94
C LYS A 35 12.88 -9.05 9.37
N PHE A 36 11.66 -9.51 9.59
CA PHE A 36 11.35 -10.22 10.82
C PHE A 36 12.20 -11.50 10.86
N SER A 37 13.17 -11.56 11.78
CA SER A 37 13.94 -12.77 12.04
C SER A 37 13.33 -13.43 13.28
N PRO A 38 12.68 -14.60 13.16
CA PRO A 38 12.18 -15.30 14.34
C PRO A 38 13.35 -15.62 15.28
N LYS A 39 13.16 -15.41 16.59
CA LYS A 39 14.14 -15.75 17.63
C LYS A 39 14.19 -17.25 17.97
N HIS A 40 13.48 -18.10 17.25
CA HIS A 40 13.48 -19.55 17.45
C HIS A 40 13.74 -20.29 16.13
N PRO A 41 14.46 -21.43 16.16
CA PRO A 41 14.55 -22.30 14.99
C PRO A 41 13.12 -22.67 14.59
N ARG A 42 12.82 -22.66 13.29
CA ARG A 42 11.67 -23.41 12.76
C ARG A 42 11.78 -24.81 13.38
N HIS A 43 10.94 -25.13 14.36
CA HIS A 43 10.81 -26.52 14.76
C HIS A 43 10.30 -27.22 13.50
N GLN A 44 11.17 -28.02 12.88
CA GLN A 44 10.77 -28.99 11.88
C GLN A 44 9.92 -30.03 12.60
N ALA A 45 8.68 -29.68 12.96
CA ALA A 45 7.63 -30.67 13.04
C ALA A 45 7.63 -31.39 11.68
N GLY A 46 7.71 -32.73 11.71
CA GLY A 46 8.01 -33.55 10.52
C GLY A 46 7.27 -33.04 9.30
N ALA A 47 7.99 -32.68 8.24
CA ALA A 47 7.42 -32.01 7.09
C ALA A 47 6.27 -32.85 6.50
N VAL A 48 5.04 -32.38 6.68
CA VAL A 48 3.88 -32.97 6.02
C VAL A 48 4.02 -32.71 4.54
N ARG A 49 4.03 -33.79 3.76
CA ARG A 49 4.04 -33.71 2.30
C ARG A 49 2.60 -33.63 1.81
N VAL A 50 2.38 -32.82 0.79
CA VAL A 50 1.12 -32.75 0.06
C VAL A 50 1.30 -33.48 -1.27
N THR A 51 0.41 -34.41 -1.59
CA THR A 51 0.36 -35.02 -2.92
C THR A 51 -0.69 -34.35 -3.80
N PRO A 52 -0.35 -34.03 -5.07
CA PRO A 52 -1.35 -33.61 -6.04
C PRO A 52 -2.38 -34.73 -6.25
N SER A 53 -3.67 -34.39 -6.20
CA SER A 53 -4.76 -35.31 -6.52
C SER A 53 -5.48 -34.87 -7.79
N ASP A 54 -5.92 -35.83 -8.61
CA ASP A 54 -6.77 -35.60 -9.80
C ASP A 54 -8.25 -35.34 -9.41
N THR A 55 -8.52 -34.89 -8.19
CA THR A 55 -9.89 -34.76 -7.66
C THR A 55 -10.59 -33.52 -8.21
N ASP A 56 -11.87 -33.67 -8.55
CA ASP A 56 -12.77 -32.56 -8.87
C ASP A 56 -13.03 -31.75 -7.59
N TYR A 57 -12.51 -30.52 -7.53
CA TYR A 57 -12.60 -29.62 -6.37
C TYR A 57 -13.98 -28.94 -6.24
N GLY A 58 -15.06 -29.72 -6.48
CA GLY A 58 -16.45 -29.30 -6.51
C GLY A 58 -16.91 -28.64 -5.21
N SER A 59 -16.74 -27.31 -5.13
CA SER A 59 -17.31 -26.36 -4.15
C SER A 59 -16.64 -24.99 -4.23
N LEU A 60 -15.51 -24.84 -4.94
CA LEU A 60 -14.85 -23.55 -5.13
C LEU A 60 -15.75 -22.56 -5.90
N ALA A 61 -15.65 -21.28 -5.53
CA ALA A 61 -16.27 -20.20 -6.28
C ALA A 61 -15.77 -20.18 -7.74
N PRO A 62 -16.51 -19.55 -8.67
CA PRO A 62 -16.19 -19.56 -10.09
C PRO A 62 -14.71 -19.21 -10.41
N PRO A 63 -14.09 -19.83 -11.43
CA PRO A 63 -12.67 -19.62 -11.77
C PRO A 63 -12.21 -18.18 -12.02
N ASP A 64 -13.15 -17.28 -12.34
CA ASP A 64 -12.93 -15.85 -12.55
C ASP A 64 -13.00 -15.04 -11.24
N LYS A 65 -13.22 -15.71 -10.10
CA LYS A 65 -13.35 -15.12 -8.76
C LYS A 65 -12.61 -15.90 -7.67
N THR A 66 -11.81 -16.91 -8.02
CA THR A 66 -11.09 -17.73 -7.03
C THR A 66 -9.62 -17.82 -7.38
N LEU A 67 -8.76 -17.43 -6.44
CA LEU A 67 -7.36 -17.86 -6.44
C LEU A 67 -7.27 -19.16 -5.65
N TRP A 68 -6.64 -20.20 -6.19
CA TRP A 68 -6.48 -21.44 -5.46
C TRP A 68 -5.26 -22.24 -5.90
N PHE A 69 -4.75 -23.05 -4.96
CA PHE A 69 -3.52 -23.81 -5.05
C PHE A 69 -3.68 -25.16 -4.37
N THR A 70 -2.92 -26.14 -4.85
CA THR A 70 -2.85 -27.50 -4.31
C THR A 70 -1.66 -27.71 -3.37
N TYR A 71 -1.08 -26.62 -2.86
CA TYR A 71 0.06 -26.65 -1.95
C TYR A 71 0.04 -25.45 -0.96
N PRO A 72 0.60 -25.62 0.25
CA PRO A 72 0.80 -24.52 1.19
C PRO A 72 1.84 -23.53 0.66
N ALA A 73 1.72 -22.27 1.04
CA ALA A 73 2.74 -21.27 0.73
C ALA A 73 3.99 -21.47 1.60
N GLU A 74 5.14 -21.09 1.05
CA GLU A 74 6.43 -20.97 1.75
C GLU A 74 6.95 -19.52 1.68
N GLU A 75 6.56 -18.76 0.66
CA GLU A 75 7.04 -17.40 0.38
C GLU A 75 5.89 -16.39 0.40
N TRP A 76 6.03 -15.33 1.21
CA TRP A 76 5.00 -14.30 1.38
C TRP A 76 4.64 -13.63 0.04
N ASN A 77 5.64 -13.07 -0.65
CA ASN A 77 5.44 -12.24 -1.84
C ASN A 77 4.88 -12.99 -3.06
N SER A 78 5.09 -14.30 -3.17
CA SER A 78 4.79 -15.06 -4.40
C SER A 78 3.74 -16.14 -4.24
N GLN A 79 3.41 -16.54 -3.00
CA GLN A 79 2.55 -17.70 -2.76
C GLN A 79 1.48 -17.46 -1.68
N SER A 80 1.74 -16.63 -0.67
CA SER A 80 0.74 -16.36 0.37
C SER A 80 -0.51 -15.70 -0.21
N LEU A 81 -1.64 -15.88 0.46
CA LEU A 81 -2.90 -15.24 0.09
C LEU A 81 -3.29 -14.25 1.18
N HIS A 82 -3.93 -13.15 0.79
CA HIS A 82 -4.10 -11.98 1.63
C HIS A 82 -5.58 -11.70 1.88
N ILE A 83 -5.96 -11.53 3.15
CA ILE A 83 -7.29 -11.06 3.60
C ILE A 83 -7.15 -9.75 4.36
N GLY A 84 -8.13 -8.85 4.26
CA GLY A 84 -8.07 -7.55 4.92
C GLY A 84 -9.42 -6.87 5.01
N ASN A 85 -9.56 -5.96 5.96
CA ASN A 85 -10.80 -5.21 6.22
C ASN A 85 -10.61 -3.69 6.18
N GLY A 86 -9.59 -3.21 5.49
CA GLY A 86 -9.15 -1.84 5.59
C GLY A 86 -8.27 -1.62 6.82
N TYR A 87 -8.74 -1.86 8.05
CA TYR A 87 -7.96 -1.62 9.27
C TYR A 87 -6.71 -2.50 9.38
N MET A 88 -6.92 -3.82 9.35
CA MET A 88 -5.90 -4.85 9.50
C MET A 88 -5.92 -5.83 8.32
N GLY A 89 -4.80 -6.50 8.13
CA GLY A 89 -4.56 -7.46 7.08
C GLY A 89 -3.84 -8.69 7.63
N ALA A 90 -4.14 -9.84 7.04
CA ALA A 90 -3.47 -11.09 7.35
C ALA A 90 -3.08 -11.80 6.06
N SER A 91 -1.85 -12.30 6.02
CA SER A 91 -1.36 -13.13 4.91
C SER A 91 -1.22 -14.57 5.41
N PHE A 92 -2.00 -15.49 4.86
CA PHE A 92 -2.06 -16.87 5.34
C PHE A 92 -1.33 -17.83 4.40
N TYR A 93 -0.72 -18.85 4.99
CA TYR A 93 0.15 -19.79 4.30
C TYR A 93 -0.53 -21.13 4.00
N GLY A 94 -1.47 -21.54 4.84
CA GLY A 94 -2.18 -22.82 4.71
C GLY A 94 -1.37 -24.04 5.12
N GLY A 95 -0.33 -23.89 5.92
CA GLY A 95 0.52 -25.03 6.31
C GLY A 95 -0.25 -26.08 7.12
N VAL A 96 -0.04 -27.37 6.85
CA VAL A 96 -0.83 -28.46 7.45
C VAL A 96 -0.54 -28.61 8.95
N ALA A 97 0.73 -28.84 9.31
CA ALA A 97 1.13 -28.98 10.72
C ALA A 97 1.23 -27.63 11.46
N GLN A 98 1.62 -26.58 10.75
CA GLN A 98 1.70 -25.22 11.28
C GLN A 98 1.04 -24.26 10.31
N GLU A 99 -0.04 -23.61 10.74
CA GLU A 99 -0.56 -22.43 10.06
C GLU A 99 0.25 -21.20 10.47
N GLN A 100 0.46 -20.30 9.53
CA GLN A 100 1.05 -19.00 9.78
C GLN A 100 0.13 -17.93 9.18
N LEU A 101 -0.18 -16.92 9.99
CA LEU A 101 -0.77 -15.67 9.53
C LEU A 101 0.16 -14.51 9.87
N ASP A 102 0.71 -13.84 8.85
CA ASP A 102 1.45 -12.60 9.06
C ASP A 102 0.46 -11.45 9.15
N ILE A 103 0.40 -10.82 10.32
CA ILE A 103 -0.59 -9.80 10.67
C ILE A 103 0.03 -8.42 10.54
N ALA A 104 -0.69 -7.50 9.92
CA ALA A 104 -0.36 -6.08 9.87
C ALA A 104 -1.62 -5.22 10.16
N GLU A 105 -1.41 -4.01 10.67
CA GLU A 105 -2.46 -3.04 10.99
C GLU A 105 -1.93 -1.65 10.60
N LYS A 106 -2.69 -0.84 9.86
CA LYS A 106 -2.14 0.35 9.16
C LYS A 106 -1.53 1.41 10.07
N THR A 107 -1.89 1.42 11.36
CA THR A 107 -1.35 2.36 12.34
C THR A 107 -0.15 1.80 13.12
N PHE A 108 0.21 0.52 12.94
CA PHE A 108 1.53 -0.01 13.30
C PHE A 108 2.61 0.61 12.41
N TYR A 109 3.01 1.84 12.75
CA TYR A 109 3.91 2.65 11.95
C TYR A 109 4.96 3.28 12.87
N ALA A 110 6.23 3.15 12.51
CA ALA A 110 7.34 3.76 13.24
C ALA A 110 7.44 5.28 12.97
N GLY A 111 8.34 5.99 13.64
CA GLY A 111 8.61 7.41 13.42
C GLY A 111 7.50 8.33 13.95
N GLY A 112 7.45 9.53 13.39
CA GLY A 112 6.47 10.56 13.74
C GLY A 112 6.87 11.44 14.93
N PRO A 113 5.96 12.28 15.42
CA PRO A 113 6.27 13.33 16.39
C PRO A 113 6.54 12.85 17.81
N ASN A 114 6.32 11.57 18.11
CA ASN A 114 6.56 11.02 19.45
C ASN A 114 8.04 10.65 19.68
N VAL A 115 8.87 10.68 18.63
CA VAL A 115 10.31 10.39 18.72
C VAL A 115 11.13 11.67 18.97
N MET A 116 10.60 12.85 18.65
CA MET A 116 11.30 14.12 18.79
C MET A 116 10.37 15.28 19.15
N THR A 117 10.85 16.20 19.99
CA THR A 117 10.06 17.34 20.49
C THR A 117 9.69 18.37 19.43
N ASN A 118 10.50 18.49 18.37
CA ASN A 118 10.36 19.50 17.32
C ASN A 118 10.08 18.87 15.94
N TYR A 119 9.21 17.87 15.89
CA TYR A 119 8.82 17.28 14.61
C TYR A 119 8.22 18.33 13.68
N ASN A 120 8.84 18.53 12.53
CA ASN A 120 8.53 19.59 11.59
C ASN A 120 8.22 19.07 10.19
N TYR A 121 7.70 17.83 10.08
CA TYR A 121 7.25 17.23 8.82
C TYR A 121 8.34 17.09 7.74
N GLY A 122 9.62 16.99 8.16
CA GLY A 122 10.77 16.83 7.27
C GLY A 122 11.39 18.11 6.75
N ILE A 123 10.95 19.28 7.25
CA ILE A 123 11.41 20.58 6.76
C ILE A 123 12.88 20.82 7.12
N VAL A 124 13.64 21.23 6.11
CA VAL A 124 14.98 21.81 6.23
C VAL A 124 14.88 23.26 5.75
N GLU A 125 15.24 24.21 6.60
CA GLU A 125 15.09 25.64 6.33
C GLU A 125 16.10 26.16 5.28
N GLY A 126 15.76 27.28 4.62
CA GLY A 126 16.62 27.98 3.66
C GLY A 126 16.20 27.87 2.19
N GLY A 127 15.19 27.05 1.88
CA GLY A 127 14.67 26.88 0.52
C GLY A 127 14.16 28.18 -0.09
N LYS A 128 13.25 28.88 0.61
CA LYS A 128 12.63 30.11 0.10
C LYS A 128 13.65 31.22 -0.20
N GLU A 129 14.71 31.36 0.60
CA GLU A 129 15.74 32.37 0.39
C GLU A 129 16.60 32.09 -0.85
N LYS A 130 16.78 30.82 -1.21
CA LYS A 130 17.62 30.40 -2.34
C LYS A 130 16.83 30.22 -3.63
N LEU A 131 15.51 30.05 -3.55
CA LEU A 131 14.63 29.82 -4.68
C LEU A 131 14.78 30.85 -5.83
N PRO A 132 14.88 32.18 -5.58
CA PRO A 132 15.08 33.14 -6.68
C PRO A 132 16.37 32.90 -7.48
N LEU A 133 17.48 32.60 -6.79
CA LEU A 133 18.77 32.30 -7.43
C LEU A 133 18.71 30.97 -8.19
N ILE A 134 18.07 29.95 -7.62
CA ILE A 134 17.88 28.66 -8.28
C ILE A 134 17.12 28.84 -9.60
N ARG A 135 15.99 29.57 -9.57
CA ARG A 135 15.18 29.86 -10.76
C ARG A 135 15.99 30.63 -11.81
N GLN A 136 16.76 31.63 -11.40
CA GLN A 136 17.65 32.38 -12.29
C GLN A 136 18.67 31.47 -13.00
N LEU A 137 19.29 30.54 -12.26
CA LEU A 137 20.28 29.60 -12.83
C LEU A 137 19.62 28.63 -13.82
N ILE A 138 18.44 28.11 -13.51
CA ILE A 138 17.69 27.21 -14.40
C ILE A 138 17.31 27.93 -15.70
N LEU A 139 16.78 29.16 -15.61
CA LEU A 139 16.45 29.97 -16.80
C LEU A 139 17.68 30.32 -17.66
N ALA A 140 18.86 30.41 -17.05
CA ALA A 140 20.13 30.61 -17.75
C ALA A 140 20.74 29.31 -18.32
N GLY A 141 20.10 28.15 -18.12
CA GLY A 141 20.63 26.84 -18.54
C GLY A 141 21.80 26.34 -17.67
N GLU A 142 22.05 26.97 -16.52
CA GLU A 142 23.12 26.61 -15.58
C GLU A 142 22.69 25.48 -14.61
N TYR A 143 22.13 24.41 -15.16
CA TYR A 143 21.47 23.33 -14.41
C TYR A 143 22.36 22.68 -13.33
N ALA A 144 23.65 22.46 -13.61
CA ALA A 144 24.56 21.86 -12.61
C ALA A 144 24.73 22.74 -11.35
N LYS A 145 24.70 24.07 -11.50
CA LYS A 145 24.75 24.99 -10.36
C LYS A 145 23.41 25.02 -9.62
N ALA A 146 22.30 25.00 -10.36
CA ALA A 146 20.96 24.90 -9.79
C ALA A 146 20.80 23.60 -8.97
N ASP A 147 21.15 22.45 -9.54
CA ASP A 147 21.12 21.14 -8.88
C ASP A 147 21.97 21.13 -7.59
N SER A 148 23.15 21.75 -7.63
CA SER A 148 24.01 21.87 -6.43
C SER A 148 23.34 22.67 -5.31
N LEU A 149 22.61 23.73 -5.64
CA LEU A 149 21.83 24.49 -4.65
C LEU A 149 20.60 23.71 -4.19
N CYS A 150 19.87 23.07 -5.11
CA CYS A 150 18.72 22.23 -4.78
C CYS A 150 19.10 21.06 -3.85
N ALA A 151 20.27 20.45 -4.02
CA ALA A 151 20.80 19.40 -3.15
C ALA A 151 20.98 19.83 -1.68
N ILE A 152 21.11 21.13 -1.44
CA ILE A 152 21.34 21.72 -0.12
C ILE A 152 20.03 22.29 0.43
N TYR A 153 19.28 23.05 -0.38
CA TYR A 153 18.19 23.90 0.08
C TYR A 153 16.79 23.43 -0.34
N MET A 154 16.68 22.46 -1.27
CA MET A 154 15.41 21.96 -1.80
C MET A 154 15.20 20.46 -1.54
N LYS A 155 15.84 19.93 -0.49
CA LYS A 155 15.60 18.58 0.03
C LYS A 155 15.01 18.64 1.44
N GLY A 156 14.28 17.61 1.83
CA GLY A 156 13.90 17.39 3.22
C GLY A 156 14.87 16.48 3.96
N THR A 157 14.48 16.11 5.17
CA THR A 157 15.12 15.05 5.97
C THR A 157 14.16 13.90 6.20
N PHE A 158 14.68 12.68 6.37
CA PHE A 158 13.91 11.51 6.82
C PHE A 158 14.04 11.24 8.32
N ASP A 159 14.55 12.20 9.08
CA ASP A 159 14.56 12.13 10.54
C ASP A 159 13.13 11.86 11.04
N ASN A 160 12.96 10.68 11.66
CA ASN A 160 11.67 10.18 12.16
C ASN A 160 10.57 10.10 11.08
N PHE A 161 10.92 9.83 9.82
CA PHE A 161 9.96 9.54 8.74
C PHE A 161 9.13 8.29 9.06
N GLY A 162 9.76 7.26 9.60
CA GLY A 162 9.09 6.04 10.02
C GLY A 162 8.79 5.06 8.89
N ALA A 163 8.29 3.88 9.26
CA ALA A 163 7.95 2.80 8.33
C ALA A 163 6.68 2.08 8.78
N PHE A 164 5.87 1.63 7.82
CA PHE A 164 4.82 0.64 8.07
C PHE A 164 5.45 -0.67 8.55
N SER A 165 4.92 -1.22 9.64
CA SER A 165 5.44 -2.37 10.36
C SER A 165 4.38 -3.44 10.46
N MET A 166 4.79 -4.71 10.43
CA MET A 166 3.89 -5.81 10.79
C MET A 166 3.57 -5.75 12.29
N VAL A 167 2.46 -6.37 12.69
CA VAL A 167 2.12 -6.61 14.09
C VAL A 167 2.92 -7.81 14.61
N GLY A 168 2.96 -8.89 13.83
CA GLY A 168 3.63 -10.13 14.20
C GLY A 168 3.10 -11.34 13.43
N GLN A 169 3.68 -12.51 13.71
CA GLN A 169 3.27 -13.79 13.13
C GLN A 169 2.36 -14.51 14.12
N LEU A 170 1.15 -14.87 13.70
CA LEU A 170 0.26 -15.74 14.45
C LEU A 170 0.48 -17.18 13.96
N LEU A 171 1.11 -18.00 14.79
CA LEU A 171 1.43 -19.39 14.49
C LEU A 171 0.43 -20.29 15.21
N LEU A 172 -0.16 -21.23 14.46
CA LEU A 172 -1.06 -22.25 15.00
C LEU A 172 -0.44 -23.62 14.75
N ASN A 173 0.07 -24.25 15.79
CA ASN A 173 0.75 -25.55 15.69
C ASN A 173 -0.26 -26.65 15.96
N PHE A 174 -0.72 -27.34 14.91
CA PHE A 174 -1.71 -28.39 15.03
C PHE A 174 -1.05 -29.69 15.51
N GLU A 175 -1.59 -30.26 16.58
CA GLU A 175 -1.12 -31.52 17.12
C GLU A 175 -1.58 -32.69 16.25
N ASN A 176 -0.84 -33.80 16.27
CA ASN A 176 -1.13 -35.01 15.52
C ASN A 176 -1.29 -34.80 14.00
N HIS A 177 -0.77 -33.67 13.49
CA HIS A 177 -0.73 -33.35 12.07
C HIS A 177 0.58 -33.81 11.43
N GLU A 178 0.98 -35.06 11.69
CA GLU A 178 2.13 -35.72 11.07
C GLU A 178 1.63 -36.67 9.97
N GLY A 179 2.41 -36.83 8.90
CA GLY A 179 2.11 -37.75 7.80
C GLY A 179 2.03 -37.07 6.43
N GLU A 180 1.19 -37.62 5.56
CA GLU A 180 0.96 -37.11 4.20
C GLU A 180 -0.49 -36.62 4.09
N ALA A 181 -0.65 -35.34 3.72
CA ALA A 181 -1.97 -34.75 3.49
C ALA A 181 -2.36 -34.91 2.03
N THR A 182 -3.59 -35.36 1.78
CA THR A 182 -4.16 -35.53 0.45
C THR A 182 -5.35 -34.58 0.24
N GLU A 183 -5.81 -34.46 -1.01
CA GLU A 183 -6.95 -33.58 -1.36
C GLU A 183 -6.78 -32.13 -0.87
N TYR A 184 -5.53 -31.67 -0.81
CA TYR A 184 -5.20 -30.36 -0.27
C TYR A 184 -5.65 -29.25 -1.22
N VAL A 185 -6.34 -28.26 -0.65
CA VAL A 185 -6.73 -27.02 -1.34
C VAL A 185 -6.51 -25.84 -0.41
N ARG A 186 -5.89 -24.80 -0.95
CA ARG A 186 -5.80 -23.47 -0.35
C ARG A 186 -6.39 -22.46 -1.32
N ALA A 187 -7.40 -21.72 -0.91
CA ALA A 187 -8.14 -20.83 -1.79
C ALA A 187 -8.51 -19.48 -1.15
N LEU A 188 -8.71 -18.48 -2.00
CA LEU A 188 -9.29 -17.18 -1.69
C LEU A 188 -10.44 -16.94 -2.68
N ASP A 189 -11.66 -16.96 -2.15
CA ASP A 189 -12.88 -16.59 -2.85
C ASP A 189 -13.07 -15.07 -2.81
N LEU A 190 -12.85 -14.43 -3.96
CA LEU A 190 -13.01 -12.99 -4.15
C LEU A 190 -14.48 -12.58 -4.16
N ALA A 191 -15.44 -13.47 -4.39
CA ALA A 191 -16.87 -13.12 -4.40
C ALA A 191 -17.42 -12.85 -3.00
N ASN A 192 -16.81 -13.48 -1.99
CA ASN A 192 -17.24 -13.42 -0.59
C ASN A 192 -16.15 -12.90 0.35
N SER A 193 -14.96 -12.58 -0.17
CA SER A 193 -13.77 -12.24 0.62
C SER A 193 -13.49 -13.28 1.70
N LEU A 194 -13.46 -14.55 1.29
CA LEU A 194 -13.36 -15.69 2.18
C LEU A 194 -12.19 -16.58 1.78
N ALA A 195 -11.28 -16.81 2.72
CA ALA A 195 -10.14 -17.68 2.52
C ALA A 195 -10.38 -19.05 3.16
N THR A 196 -9.93 -20.12 2.51
CA THR A 196 -10.15 -21.49 2.98
C THR A 196 -8.92 -22.36 2.81
N VAL A 197 -8.72 -23.29 3.74
CA VAL A 197 -7.77 -24.40 3.62
C VAL A 197 -8.52 -25.70 3.90
N SER A 198 -8.32 -26.71 3.08
CA SER A 198 -8.99 -28.01 3.17
C SER A 198 -8.01 -29.12 2.86
N TYR A 199 -8.02 -30.22 3.62
CA TYR A 199 -7.19 -31.40 3.36
C TYR A 199 -7.70 -32.63 4.10
N GLN A 200 -7.30 -33.81 3.62
CA GLN A 200 -7.44 -35.08 4.32
C GLN A 200 -6.13 -35.43 5.02
N LEU A 201 -6.20 -35.87 6.27
CA LEU A 201 -5.05 -36.39 7.00
C LEU A 201 -5.48 -37.48 7.98
N ASN A 202 -4.80 -38.63 7.94
CA ASN A 202 -5.08 -39.77 8.82
C ASN A 202 -6.58 -40.16 8.85
N GLY A 203 -7.21 -40.13 7.67
CA GLY A 203 -8.62 -40.45 7.45
C GLY A 203 -9.62 -39.44 8.00
N THR A 204 -9.18 -38.21 8.32
CA THR A 204 -10.03 -37.12 8.83
C THR A 204 -9.93 -35.92 7.89
N HIS A 205 -11.08 -35.33 7.56
CA HIS A 205 -11.15 -34.14 6.72
C HIS A 205 -11.10 -32.89 7.59
N TYR A 206 -10.10 -32.04 7.35
CA TYR A 206 -9.90 -30.78 8.09
C TYR A 206 -10.25 -29.59 7.20
N SER A 207 -10.93 -28.61 7.78
CA SER A 207 -11.31 -27.38 7.12
C SER A 207 -11.00 -26.17 7.98
N ARG A 208 -10.41 -25.15 7.35
CA ARG A 208 -10.10 -23.85 7.93
C ARG A 208 -10.72 -22.75 7.09
N GLU A 209 -11.28 -21.74 7.74
CA GLU A 209 -11.85 -20.58 7.08
C GLU A 209 -11.36 -19.29 7.74
N TYR A 210 -11.06 -18.28 6.94
CA TYR A 210 -10.52 -16.99 7.39
C TYR A 210 -11.22 -15.82 6.70
N PHE A 211 -11.54 -14.78 7.47
CA PHE A 211 -11.96 -13.50 6.92
C PHE A 211 -11.64 -12.34 7.88
N CYS A 212 -11.49 -11.14 7.32
CA CYS A 212 -11.39 -9.90 8.09
C CYS A 212 -12.68 -9.10 7.89
N SER A 213 -13.51 -8.99 8.94
CA SER A 213 -14.77 -8.25 8.89
C SER A 213 -14.51 -6.76 9.06
N TYR A 214 -14.92 -5.95 8.08
CA TYR A 214 -14.89 -4.48 8.19
C TYR A 214 -15.92 -3.94 9.20
N PRO A 215 -17.20 -4.36 9.16
CA PRO A 215 -18.20 -3.87 10.11
C PRO A 215 -17.89 -4.18 11.57
N ASP A 216 -17.18 -5.29 11.83
CA ASP A 216 -16.89 -5.76 13.19
C ASP A 216 -15.46 -5.45 13.65
N LYS A 217 -14.59 -4.96 12.75
CA LYS A 217 -13.17 -4.65 13.00
C LYS A 217 -12.38 -5.82 13.63
N VAL A 218 -12.66 -7.05 13.21
CA VAL A 218 -11.97 -8.26 13.68
C VAL A 218 -11.55 -9.14 12.51
N MET A 219 -10.45 -9.87 12.69
CA MET A 219 -10.16 -11.07 11.92
C MET A 219 -10.78 -12.28 12.62
N VAL A 220 -11.38 -13.18 11.84
CA VAL A 220 -12.01 -14.41 12.34
C VAL A 220 -11.40 -15.60 11.62
N CYS A 221 -10.99 -16.60 12.39
CA CYS A 221 -10.57 -17.90 11.88
C CYS A 221 -11.48 -18.99 12.45
N ARG A 222 -11.86 -19.95 11.62
CA ARG A 222 -12.67 -21.11 12.04
C ARG A 222 -11.96 -22.39 11.67
N PHE A 223 -11.76 -23.26 12.65
CA PHE A 223 -11.12 -24.57 12.48
C PHE A 223 -12.13 -25.66 12.78
N SER A 224 -12.20 -26.67 11.92
CA SER A 224 -13.17 -27.77 12.06
C SER A 224 -12.66 -29.05 11.40
N SER A 225 -13.24 -30.17 11.79
CA SER A 225 -13.06 -31.45 11.09
C SER A 225 -14.39 -32.19 10.93
N ASP A 226 -14.42 -33.21 10.09
CA ASP A 226 -15.57 -34.11 9.91
C ASP A 226 -15.74 -35.14 11.05
N LYS A 227 -14.81 -35.17 12.01
CA LYS A 227 -14.87 -36.02 13.21
C LYS A 227 -14.84 -35.19 14.49
N LYS A 228 -15.39 -35.77 15.54
CA LYS A 228 -15.34 -35.17 16.88
C LYS A 228 -13.97 -35.28 17.51
N ASP A 229 -13.65 -34.35 18.39
CA ASP A 229 -12.45 -34.36 19.23
C ASP A 229 -11.14 -34.43 18.40
N LYS A 230 -11.08 -33.73 17.26
CA LYS A 230 -9.94 -33.76 16.33
C LYS A 230 -9.21 -32.43 16.15
N ILE A 231 -9.68 -31.36 16.78
CA ILE A 231 -9.03 -30.06 16.73
C ILE A 231 -8.23 -29.84 18.01
N SER A 232 -6.92 -30.07 17.91
CA SER A 232 -5.94 -29.72 18.94
C SER A 232 -4.83 -28.87 18.33
N PHE A 233 -4.51 -27.72 18.93
CA PHE A 233 -3.43 -26.86 18.47
C PHE A 233 -2.98 -25.85 19.54
N ASP A 234 -1.73 -25.42 19.41
CA ASP A 234 -1.15 -24.31 20.17
C ASP A 234 -1.20 -23.00 19.40
N VAL A 235 -1.60 -21.92 20.08
CA VAL A 235 -1.52 -20.55 19.58
C VAL A 235 -0.27 -19.87 20.11
N ASN A 236 0.63 -19.50 19.21
CA ASN A 236 1.82 -18.72 19.52
C ASN A 236 1.84 -17.45 18.66
N HIS A 237 1.76 -16.28 19.30
CA HIS A 237 1.87 -14.99 18.61
C HIS A 237 3.26 -14.38 18.78
N GLN A 238 4.07 -14.46 17.73
CA GLN A 238 5.40 -13.85 17.68
C GLN A 238 5.28 -12.38 17.26
N LEU A 239 5.22 -11.49 18.24
CA LEU A 239 5.09 -10.05 18.00
C LEU A 239 6.38 -9.43 17.45
N ALA A 240 6.21 -8.50 16.50
CA ALA A 240 7.31 -7.69 15.95
C ALA A 240 7.85 -6.66 16.97
N HIS A 241 7.00 -6.26 17.92
CA HIS A 241 7.34 -5.31 18.98
C HIS A 241 7.15 -5.96 20.34
N GLU A 242 7.97 -5.58 21.31
CA GLU A 242 7.86 -6.10 22.68
C GLU A 242 6.56 -5.61 23.34
N PHE A 243 5.98 -6.46 24.19
CA PHE A 243 4.81 -6.12 24.99
C PHE A 243 5.23 -5.92 26.46
N GLU A 244 4.49 -5.05 27.15
CA GLU A 244 4.74 -4.67 28.54
C GLU A 244 3.83 -5.45 29.51
N ASP A 245 2.61 -5.78 29.09
CA ASP A 245 1.61 -6.50 29.88
C ASP A 245 0.97 -7.62 29.05
N LEU A 246 0.73 -8.76 29.71
CA LEU A 246 0.06 -9.92 29.14
C LEU A 246 -0.98 -10.42 30.13
N LYS A 247 -2.22 -10.47 29.69
CA LYS A 247 -3.34 -10.96 30.50
C LYS A 247 -4.01 -12.14 29.83
N TYR A 248 -4.41 -13.10 30.65
CA TYR A 248 -5.27 -14.20 30.25
C TYR A 248 -6.58 -14.10 31.04
N ASN A 249 -7.69 -14.05 30.33
CA ASN A 249 -9.04 -14.05 30.89
C ASN A 249 -9.79 -15.28 30.37
N ALA A 250 -10.41 -16.03 31.27
CA ALA A 250 -11.30 -17.13 30.90
C ALA A 250 -12.66 -16.92 31.57
N HIS A 251 -13.73 -17.03 30.79
CA HIS A 251 -15.10 -16.99 31.28
C HIS A 251 -15.96 -17.94 30.44
N ASP A 252 -16.63 -18.88 31.09
CA ASP A 252 -17.33 -19.99 30.43
C ASP A 252 -16.42 -20.73 29.43
N ASN A 253 -16.80 -20.78 28.15
CA ASN A 253 -16.02 -21.35 27.06
C ASN A 253 -15.28 -20.28 26.24
N ILE A 254 -15.02 -19.10 26.79
CA ILE A 254 -14.30 -18.01 26.13
C ILE A 254 -12.94 -17.85 26.77
N HIS A 255 -11.89 -17.94 25.97
CA HIS A 255 -10.50 -17.85 26.41
C HIS A 255 -9.81 -16.71 25.67
N GLU A 256 -9.43 -15.65 26.38
CA GLU A 256 -8.84 -14.45 25.81
C GLU A 256 -7.41 -14.25 26.32
N ILE A 257 -6.49 -13.95 25.41
CA ILE A 257 -5.18 -13.39 25.71
C ILE A 257 -5.10 -11.95 25.21
N VAL A 258 -4.60 -11.05 26.06
CA VAL A 258 -4.48 -9.62 25.79
C VAL A 258 -3.02 -9.19 25.92
N PHE A 259 -2.43 -8.75 24.81
CA PHE A 259 -1.11 -8.13 24.79
C PHE A 259 -1.26 -6.62 24.79
N ARG A 260 -0.50 -5.93 25.65
CA ARG A 260 -0.40 -4.47 25.65
C ARG A 260 1.05 -4.07 25.64
N GLY A 261 1.38 -3.03 24.90
CA GLY A 261 2.72 -2.51 24.86
C GLY A 261 2.81 -1.23 24.06
N LYS A 262 4.04 -0.88 23.72
CA LYS A 262 4.37 0.31 22.97
C LYS A 262 5.26 -0.07 21.80
N LEU A 263 5.04 0.55 20.63
CA LEU A 263 5.95 0.41 19.52
C LEU A 263 7.33 0.94 19.92
N LYS A 264 8.36 0.10 19.81
CA LYS A 264 9.71 0.38 20.33
C LYS A 264 10.30 1.69 19.79
N ASN A 265 9.97 2.05 18.56
CA ASN A 265 10.55 3.22 17.90
C ASN A 265 9.96 4.56 18.37
N ASN A 266 8.66 4.63 18.67
CA ASN A 266 7.96 5.90 18.90
C ASN A 266 7.02 5.91 20.13
N GLY A 267 6.97 4.82 20.90
CA GLY A 267 6.20 4.77 22.13
C GLY A 267 4.68 4.83 21.91
N LEU A 268 4.20 4.50 20.71
CA LEU A 268 2.76 4.43 20.40
C LEU A 268 2.15 3.21 21.11
N ASP A 269 1.16 3.45 21.97
CA ASP A 269 0.42 2.40 22.66
C ASP A 269 -0.33 1.51 21.68
N PHE A 270 -0.27 0.20 21.91
CA PHE A 270 -1.04 -0.81 21.18
C PHE A 270 -1.71 -1.80 22.12
N CYS A 271 -2.81 -2.38 21.66
CA CYS A 271 -3.49 -3.50 22.31
C CYS A 271 -3.85 -4.55 21.27
N ILE A 272 -3.58 -5.82 21.58
CA ILE A 272 -3.92 -6.97 20.75
C ILE A 272 -4.72 -7.93 21.62
N ARG A 273 -5.82 -8.45 21.07
CA ARG A 273 -6.68 -9.45 21.70
C ARG A 273 -6.83 -10.64 20.79
N ILE A 274 -6.57 -11.82 21.32
CA ILE A 274 -6.83 -13.10 20.65
C ILE A 274 -7.80 -13.88 21.54
N VAL A 275 -8.94 -14.26 20.98
CA VAL A 275 -9.99 -14.98 21.69
C VAL A 275 -10.22 -16.32 21.02
N LEU A 276 -10.26 -17.39 21.81
CA LEU A 276 -10.67 -18.72 21.39
C LEU A 276 -12.04 -19.06 21.99
N VAL A 277 -12.93 -19.55 21.13
CA VAL A 277 -14.25 -20.09 21.50
C VAL A 277 -14.32 -21.52 20.97
N PRO A 278 -13.92 -22.53 21.76
CA PRO A 278 -14.07 -23.94 21.42
C PRO A 278 -15.53 -24.41 21.50
N GLU A 279 -15.86 -25.35 20.62
CA GLU A 279 -17.01 -26.25 20.72
C GLU A 279 -16.46 -27.65 21.02
N GLY A 280 -16.73 -28.17 22.22
CA GLY A 280 -16.08 -29.38 22.72
C GLY A 280 -14.63 -29.13 23.16
N GLY A 281 -13.98 -30.16 23.70
CA GLY A 281 -12.59 -30.08 24.15
C GLY A 281 -12.34 -29.13 25.33
N THR A 282 -11.07 -28.77 25.51
CA THR A 282 -10.63 -27.84 26.57
C THR A 282 -9.58 -26.85 26.05
N VAL A 283 -9.40 -25.73 26.76
CA VAL A 283 -8.34 -24.75 26.48
C VAL A 283 -7.56 -24.47 27.75
N ALA A 284 -6.25 -24.54 27.66
CA ALA A 284 -5.32 -24.18 28.73
C ALA A 284 -4.44 -23.01 28.32
N PHE A 285 -3.99 -22.23 29.30
CA PHE A 285 -3.01 -21.18 29.10
C PHE A 285 -1.76 -21.45 29.94
N LYS A 286 -0.61 -21.61 29.29
CA LYS A 286 0.68 -21.84 29.95
C LYS A 286 1.80 -21.25 29.12
N ASP A 287 2.79 -20.63 29.78
CA ASP A 287 4.00 -20.10 29.14
C ASP A 287 3.72 -19.19 27.92
N LYS A 288 2.66 -18.38 28.01
CA LYS A 288 2.17 -17.44 26.97
C LYS A 288 1.53 -18.10 25.74
N ILE A 289 1.25 -19.41 25.81
CA ILE A 289 0.61 -20.20 24.76
C ILE A 289 -0.81 -20.57 25.21
N LEU A 290 -1.78 -20.40 24.31
CA LEU A 290 -3.10 -21.00 24.44
C LEU A 290 -3.11 -22.34 23.73
N SER A 291 -3.40 -23.42 24.45
CA SER A 291 -3.45 -24.78 23.93
C SER A 291 -4.89 -25.26 23.89
N VAL A 292 -5.39 -25.59 22.71
CA VAL A 292 -6.68 -26.27 22.53
C VAL A 292 -6.43 -27.77 22.46
N ASP A 293 -7.21 -28.56 23.20
CA ASP A 293 -7.16 -30.01 23.13
C ASP A 293 -8.55 -30.62 22.87
N ASN A 294 -8.61 -31.52 21.89
CA ASN A 294 -9.75 -32.40 21.58
C ASN A 294 -11.07 -31.63 21.35
N ALA A 295 -11.03 -30.50 20.66
CA ALA A 295 -12.25 -29.77 20.26
C ALA A 295 -12.87 -30.35 18.98
N ASP A 296 -14.18 -30.12 18.80
CA ASP A 296 -14.86 -30.39 17.53
C ASP A 296 -14.59 -29.27 16.53
N LYS A 297 -14.70 -28.02 17.02
CA LYS A 297 -14.49 -26.79 16.25
C LYS A 297 -13.93 -25.70 17.16
N VAL A 298 -13.21 -24.76 16.58
CA VAL A 298 -12.72 -23.58 17.31
C VAL A 298 -12.92 -22.34 16.45
N THR A 299 -13.50 -21.30 17.05
CA THR A 299 -13.46 -19.94 16.47
C THR A 299 -12.36 -19.15 17.16
N LEU A 300 -11.43 -18.61 16.38
CA LEU A 300 -10.46 -17.62 16.83
C LEU A 300 -10.93 -16.24 16.35
N ILE A 301 -10.98 -15.26 17.25
CA ILE A 301 -11.27 -13.86 16.94
C ILE A 301 -10.07 -13.01 17.34
N TYR A 302 -9.61 -12.17 16.43
CA TYR A 302 -8.44 -11.32 16.62
C TYR A 302 -8.79 -9.85 16.42
N SER A 303 -8.39 -9.00 17.35
CA SER A 303 -8.50 -7.55 17.24
C SER A 303 -7.18 -6.90 17.62
N VAL A 304 -6.77 -5.88 16.86
CA VAL A 304 -5.60 -5.05 17.13
C VAL A 304 -5.95 -3.59 16.88
N ASP A 305 -5.41 -2.70 17.71
CA ASP A 305 -5.49 -1.25 17.51
C ASP A 305 -4.29 -0.54 18.16
N THR A 306 -4.05 0.70 17.76
CA THR A 306 -3.09 1.60 18.41
C THR A 306 -3.77 2.86 18.93
N GLU A 307 -3.06 3.69 19.68
CA GLU A 307 -3.59 4.99 20.08
C GLU A 307 -3.61 6.04 18.95
N TYR A 308 -3.21 5.67 17.72
CA TYR A 308 -3.08 6.59 16.59
C TYR A 308 -4.38 7.35 16.32
N LYS A 309 -4.25 8.65 16.10
CA LYS A 309 -5.34 9.51 15.63
C LYS A 309 -4.80 10.64 14.77
N ALA A 310 -5.25 10.77 13.53
CA ALA A 310 -4.85 11.86 12.63
C ALA A 310 -5.35 13.24 13.12
N ASN A 311 -4.68 13.81 14.13
CA ASN A 311 -5.06 15.06 14.79
C ASN A 311 -4.12 16.25 14.48
N GLY A 312 -3.09 16.02 13.67
CA GLY A 312 -2.10 17.01 13.23
C GLY A 312 -1.16 17.56 14.31
N ARG A 313 -1.26 17.07 15.56
CA ARG A 313 -0.48 17.52 16.72
C ARG A 313 0.51 16.46 17.18
N ASN A 314 0.04 15.48 17.96
CA ASN A 314 0.84 14.36 18.48
C ASN A 314 0.46 13.01 17.86
N TYR A 315 -0.59 13.00 17.04
CA TYR A 315 -1.15 11.83 16.39
C TYR A 315 -1.59 10.71 17.35
N LYS A 316 -2.00 11.08 18.56
CA LYS A 316 -2.53 10.18 19.60
C LYS A 316 -3.96 10.57 19.98
N GLY A 317 -4.74 9.61 20.47
CA GLY A 317 -6.04 9.88 21.09
C GLY A 317 -7.12 8.82 20.93
N ILE A 318 -6.80 7.67 20.33
CA ILE A 318 -7.59 6.45 20.48
C ILE A 318 -7.16 5.74 21.76
N ASP A 319 -8.10 5.11 22.47
CA ASP A 319 -7.79 4.16 23.54
C ASP A 319 -7.81 2.74 22.94
N PRO A 320 -6.65 2.16 22.61
CA PRO A 320 -6.60 0.86 21.95
C PRO A 320 -7.14 -0.27 22.84
N ILE A 321 -7.10 -0.11 24.17
CA ILE A 321 -7.63 -1.12 25.09
C ILE A 321 -9.16 -1.13 25.02
N ALA A 322 -9.77 0.05 25.04
CA ALA A 322 -11.23 0.20 24.97
C ALA A 322 -11.79 -0.19 23.60
N GLU A 323 -11.15 0.24 22.50
CA GLU A 323 -11.61 -0.09 21.14
C GLU A 323 -11.51 -1.60 20.87
N THR A 324 -10.37 -2.23 21.16
CA THR A 324 -10.25 -3.69 20.97
C THR A 324 -11.20 -4.48 21.87
N GLN A 325 -11.45 -4.03 23.11
CA GLN A 325 -12.44 -4.67 23.99
C GLN A 325 -13.84 -4.62 23.37
N LYS A 326 -14.24 -3.44 22.89
CA LYS A 326 -15.54 -3.23 22.26
C LYS A 326 -15.71 -4.10 21.02
N ASN A 327 -14.69 -4.18 20.16
CA ASN A 327 -14.72 -5.01 18.96
C ASN A 327 -14.91 -6.49 19.30
N ILE A 328 -14.11 -7.01 20.25
CA ILE A 328 -14.21 -8.39 20.72
C ILE A 328 -15.57 -8.69 21.36
N SER A 329 -16.06 -7.82 22.26
CA SER A 329 -17.35 -8.01 22.93
C SER A 329 -18.52 -8.03 21.93
N ASN A 330 -18.51 -7.15 20.94
CA ASN A 330 -19.53 -7.13 19.88
C ASN A 330 -19.45 -8.40 19.01
N ALA A 331 -18.24 -8.86 18.68
CA ALA A 331 -18.04 -10.05 17.87
C ALA A 331 -18.50 -11.32 18.59
N LEU A 332 -18.18 -11.46 19.88
CA LEU A 332 -18.62 -12.57 20.71
C LEU A 332 -20.14 -12.63 20.84
N ALA A 333 -20.81 -11.48 20.99
CA ALA A 333 -22.26 -11.43 21.07
C ALA A 333 -22.98 -11.88 19.79
N LYS A 334 -22.33 -11.76 18.62
CA LYS A 334 -22.87 -12.23 17.33
C LYS A 334 -22.67 -13.72 17.11
N GLY A 335 -21.51 -14.25 17.53
CA GLY A 335 -21.07 -15.59 17.18
C GLY A 335 -20.63 -15.72 15.71
N TYR A 336 -20.01 -16.86 15.40
CA TYR A 336 -19.31 -17.06 14.12
C TYR A 336 -20.21 -16.89 12.88
N GLN A 337 -21.38 -17.53 12.84
CA GLN A 337 -22.22 -17.50 11.64
C GLN A 337 -22.71 -16.08 11.32
N ALA A 338 -23.18 -15.34 12.33
CA ALA A 338 -23.65 -13.97 12.13
C ALA A 338 -22.50 -13.00 11.79
N LEU A 339 -21.28 -13.23 12.30
CA LEU A 339 -20.07 -12.50 11.88
C LEU A 339 -19.77 -12.72 10.40
N LYS A 340 -19.78 -13.98 9.96
CA LYS A 340 -19.56 -14.35 8.55
C LYS A 340 -20.62 -13.73 7.64
N ASP A 341 -21.89 -13.83 8.02
CA ASP A 341 -23.00 -13.28 7.23
C ASP A 341 -22.91 -11.75 7.14
N THR A 342 -22.53 -11.08 8.24
CA THR A 342 -22.30 -9.62 8.27
C THR A 342 -21.15 -9.22 7.34
N HIS A 343 -20.02 -9.93 7.42
CA HIS A 343 -18.85 -9.73 6.56
C HIS A 343 -19.19 -9.86 5.08
N ILE A 344 -19.78 -11.00 4.71
CA ILE A 344 -20.13 -11.29 3.31
C ILE A 344 -21.12 -10.25 2.78
N LYS A 345 -22.13 -9.86 3.58
CA LYS A 345 -23.10 -8.85 3.18
C LYS A 345 -22.45 -7.49 2.92
N ASP A 346 -21.59 -7.02 3.83
CA ASP A 346 -20.84 -5.77 3.64
C ASP A 346 -19.98 -5.81 2.38
N TYR A 347 -19.19 -6.88 2.23
CA TYR A 347 -18.27 -7.03 1.11
C TYR A 347 -19.00 -7.06 -0.23
N LYS A 348 -20.09 -7.85 -0.34
CA LYS A 348 -20.87 -7.98 -1.57
C LYS A 348 -21.58 -6.68 -1.96
N ASN A 349 -21.94 -5.83 -1.01
CA ASN A 349 -22.48 -4.50 -1.31
C ASN A 349 -21.52 -3.63 -2.13
N LEU A 350 -20.22 -3.94 -2.13
CA LEU A 350 -19.18 -3.30 -2.95
C LEU A 350 -18.82 -4.17 -4.17
N PHE A 351 -18.46 -5.43 -3.95
CA PHE A 351 -17.88 -6.29 -4.98
C PHE A 351 -18.88 -6.67 -6.08
N ASP A 352 -20.15 -6.91 -5.77
CA ASP A 352 -21.13 -7.36 -6.77
C ASP A 352 -21.62 -6.24 -7.71
N ARG A 353 -21.23 -4.98 -7.48
CA ARG A 353 -21.62 -3.82 -8.29
C ARG A 353 -21.15 -3.88 -9.74
N VAL A 354 -20.07 -4.61 -10.01
CA VAL A 354 -19.51 -4.77 -11.36
C VAL A 354 -19.39 -6.25 -11.68
N LYS A 355 -19.88 -6.61 -12.86
CA LYS A 355 -19.73 -7.94 -13.46
C LYS A 355 -19.03 -7.79 -14.79
N PHE A 356 -17.86 -8.42 -14.91
CA PHE A 356 -17.12 -8.54 -16.16
C PHE A 356 -17.06 -10.02 -16.54
N THR A 357 -17.37 -10.35 -17.79
CA THR A 357 -17.39 -11.74 -18.26
C THR A 357 -16.67 -11.84 -19.59
N MET A 358 -15.83 -12.85 -19.73
CA MET A 358 -15.18 -13.22 -20.97
C MET A 358 -15.29 -14.72 -21.15
N VAL A 359 -15.45 -15.18 -22.40
CA VAL A 359 -15.51 -16.61 -22.73
C VAL A 359 -14.12 -17.08 -23.15
N GLY A 360 -13.71 -18.24 -22.65
CA GLY A 360 -12.42 -18.87 -22.93
C GLY A 360 -12.52 -20.38 -22.74
N ASN A 361 -11.39 -21.07 -22.70
CA ASN A 361 -11.35 -22.51 -22.51
C ASN A 361 -11.77 -22.88 -21.06
N PRO A 362 -12.89 -23.62 -20.88
CA PRO A 362 -13.41 -23.95 -19.55
C PRO A 362 -12.54 -24.96 -18.79
N ASP A 363 -11.79 -25.81 -19.48
CA ASP A 363 -10.94 -26.82 -18.86
C ASP A 363 -9.68 -26.17 -18.26
N ILE A 364 -9.10 -25.19 -18.98
CA ILE A 364 -7.98 -24.40 -18.45
C ILE A 364 -8.43 -23.57 -17.24
N ALA A 365 -9.64 -23.00 -17.29
CA ALA A 365 -10.17 -22.20 -16.19
C ALA A 365 -10.27 -23.01 -14.88
N LYS A 366 -10.50 -24.31 -14.95
CA LYS A 366 -10.58 -25.21 -13.77
C LYS A 366 -9.23 -25.58 -13.17
N MET A 367 -8.09 -25.21 -13.78
CA MET A 367 -6.76 -25.52 -13.25
C MET A 367 -6.40 -24.64 -12.03
N PRO A 368 -5.44 -25.07 -11.18
CA PRO A 368 -4.85 -24.23 -10.15
C PRO A 368 -4.33 -22.90 -10.70
N THR A 369 -4.41 -21.82 -9.91
CA THR A 369 -4.07 -20.47 -10.39
C THR A 369 -2.60 -20.36 -10.85
N ASN A 370 -1.67 -21.03 -10.17
CA ASN A 370 -0.27 -21.10 -10.58
C ASN A 370 -0.08 -21.76 -11.95
N GLU A 371 -0.84 -22.82 -12.25
CA GLU A 371 -0.76 -23.53 -13.54
C GLU A 371 -1.31 -22.67 -14.67
N ARG A 372 -2.45 -22.00 -14.43
CA ARG A 372 -3.05 -21.03 -15.36
C ARG A 372 -2.08 -19.92 -15.73
N VAL A 373 -1.41 -19.33 -14.73
CA VAL A 373 -0.37 -18.31 -14.95
C VAL A 373 0.85 -18.88 -15.70
N ASN A 374 1.27 -20.11 -15.42
CA ASN A 374 2.38 -20.75 -16.13
C ASN A 374 2.04 -21.04 -17.60
N LEU A 375 0.80 -21.41 -17.91
CA LEU A 375 0.33 -21.57 -19.29
C LEU A 375 0.34 -20.22 -20.03
N LEU A 376 -0.10 -19.14 -19.39
CA LEU A 376 -0.02 -17.79 -19.95
C LEU A 376 1.42 -17.38 -20.27
N LYS A 377 2.36 -17.62 -19.34
CA LYS A 377 3.80 -17.36 -19.56
C LYS A 377 4.38 -18.16 -20.73
N LYS A 378 3.82 -19.33 -21.04
CA LYS A 378 4.18 -20.16 -22.19
C LYS A 378 3.47 -19.75 -23.49
N GLY A 379 2.63 -18.71 -23.47
CA GLY A 379 1.93 -18.17 -24.64
C GLY A 379 0.48 -18.64 -24.81
N THR A 380 -0.09 -19.40 -23.87
CA THR A 380 -1.50 -19.80 -23.93
C THR A 380 -2.39 -18.64 -23.51
N THR A 381 -3.27 -18.15 -24.40
CA THR A 381 -4.07 -16.93 -24.16
C THR A 381 -5.58 -17.15 -24.06
N ASP A 382 -6.03 -18.41 -24.21
CA ASP A 382 -7.44 -18.81 -24.22
C ASP A 382 -8.08 -18.90 -22.81
N ASP A 383 -7.30 -18.70 -21.74
CA ASP A 383 -7.83 -18.57 -20.38
C ASP A 383 -8.38 -17.15 -20.15
N SER A 384 -9.54 -16.87 -20.73
CA SER A 384 -10.26 -15.62 -20.52
C SER A 384 -10.67 -15.41 -19.05
N ALA A 385 -10.95 -16.49 -18.32
CA ALA A 385 -11.31 -16.40 -16.91
C ALA A 385 -10.15 -15.86 -16.04
N LEU A 386 -8.88 -16.07 -16.44
CA LEU A 386 -7.72 -15.55 -15.70
C LEU A 386 -7.62 -14.03 -15.84
N LYS A 387 -7.97 -13.48 -17.00
CA LYS A 387 -8.04 -12.03 -17.23
C LYS A 387 -9.14 -11.39 -16.38
N VAL A 388 -10.31 -12.03 -16.32
CA VAL A 388 -11.42 -11.59 -15.45
C VAL A 388 -11.04 -11.73 -13.97
N LEU A 389 -10.35 -12.81 -13.59
CA LEU A 389 -9.82 -12.99 -12.24
C LEU A 389 -8.86 -11.86 -11.85
N TYR A 390 -7.95 -11.47 -12.74
CA TYR A 390 -7.01 -10.38 -12.48
C TYR A 390 -7.72 -9.03 -12.30
N PHE A 391 -8.76 -8.75 -13.11
CA PHE A 391 -9.63 -7.58 -12.93
C PHE A 391 -10.34 -7.59 -11.58
N ASN A 392 -10.94 -8.73 -11.21
CA ASN A 392 -11.64 -8.89 -9.94
C ASN A 392 -10.68 -8.81 -8.74
N LEU A 393 -9.44 -9.30 -8.89
CA LEU A 393 -8.40 -9.20 -7.87
C LEU A 393 -8.07 -7.74 -7.56
N GLY A 394 -7.92 -6.88 -8.57
CA GLY A 394 -7.69 -5.44 -8.34
C GLY A 394 -8.81 -4.78 -7.51
N ARG A 395 -10.07 -5.12 -7.81
CA ARG A 395 -11.24 -4.64 -7.04
C ARG A 395 -11.27 -5.21 -5.62
N TYR A 396 -10.97 -6.49 -5.46
CA TYR A 396 -10.86 -7.12 -4.14
C TYR A 396 -9.80 -6.43 -3.29
N LEU A 397 -8.59 -6.20 -3.83
CA LEU A 397 -7.47 -5.64 -3.08
C LEU A 397 -7.79 -4.25 -2.54
N ILE A 398 -8.41 -3.38 -3.35
CA ILE A 398 -8.75 -2.04 -2.87
C ILE A 398 -9.88 -2.05 -1.83
N ILE A 399 -10.89 -2.91 -1.97
CA ILE A 399 -11.94 -3.09 -0.95
C ILE A 399 -11.34 -3.58 0.37
N SER A 400 -10.40 -4.53 0.30
CA SER A 400 -9.77 -5.12 1.48
C SER A 400 -8.69 -4.24 2.12
N ALA A 401 -8.11 -3.28 1.38
CA ALA A 401 -7.04 -2.42 1.87
C ALA A 401 -7.52 -1.00 2.26
N SER A 402 -8.60 -0.49 1.67
CA SER A 402 -9.02 0.91 1.83
C SER A 402 -10.53 1.06 1.98
N ARG A 403 -10.97 1.43 3.18
CA ARG A 403 -12.38 1.63 3.54
C ARG A 403 -12.57 2.93 4.32
N PRO A 404 -13.78 3.51 4.36
CA PRO A 404 -14.05 4.73 5.13
C PRO A 404 -13.64 4.58 6.60
N GLY A 405 -13.06 5.64 7.18
CA GLY A 405 -12.58 5.65 8.57
C GLY A 405 -11.34 4.79 8.81
N THR A 406 -10.57 4.48 7.76
CA THR A 406 -9.26 3.83 7.83
C THR A 406 -8.20 4.75 7.19
N LEU A 407 -6.91 4.43 7.34
CA LEU A 407 -5.85 5.06 6.54
C LEU A 407 -5.90 4.63 5.06
N PRO A 408 -5.33 5.36 4.10
CA PRO A 408 -5.26 4.85 2.73
C PRO A 408 -4.38 3.59 2.66
N SER A 409 -4.59 2.80 1.61
CA SER A 409 -3.67 1.73 1.17
C SER A 409 -2.22 2.22 1.22
N THR A 410 -1.35 1.48 1.90
CA THR A 410 0.10 1.64 1.79
C THR A 410 0.58 1.12 0.43
N LEU A 411 1.89 1.22 0.11
CA LEU A 411 2.47 0.56 -1.07
C LEU A 411 2.19 -0.95 -1.14
N GLN A 412 1.86 -1.59 -0.02
CA GLN A 412 1.57 -3.02 0.09
C GLN A 412 0.12 -3.28 0.51
N GLY A 413 -0.79 -2.33 0.34
CA GLY A 413 -2.16 -2.48 0.81
C GLY A 413 -2.26 -2.29 2.32
N VAL A 414 -2.81 -3.32 2.97
CA VAL A 414 -2.85 -3.47 4.44
C VAL A 414 -1.99 -4.67 4.90
N TRP A 415 -1.15 -5.21 4.02
CA TRP A 415 -0.39 -6.43 4.25
C TRP A 415 1.10 -6.14 4.28
N ASN A 416 1.84 -6.76 5.21
CA ASN A 416 3.29 -6.66 5.29
C ASN A 416 3.86 -7.74 6.24
N GLU A 417 5.03 -8.30 5.91
CA GLU A 417 5.79 -9.27 6.72
C GLU A 417 7.09 -8.69 7.35
N ASN A 418 7.37 -7.41 7.14
CA ASN A 418 8.61 -6.77 7.59
C ASN A 418 8.38 -5.90 8.82
N ILE A 419 9.40 -5.74 9.67
CA ILE A 419 9.37 -4.74 10.73
C ILE A 419 9.48 -3.34 10.12
N SER A 420 10.27 -3.21 9.06
CA SER A 420 10.36 -2.01 8.22
C SER A 420 10.09 -2.39 6.78
N SER A 421 8.93 -1.98 6.27
CA SER A 421 8.47 -2.27 4.90
C SER A 421 9.42 -1.71 3.84
N PRO A 422 9.57 -2.37 2.67
CA PRO A 422 10.24 -1.79 1.50
C PRO A 422 9.69 -0.40 1.15
N TRP A 423 10.57 0.55 0.86
CA TRP A 423 10.22 1.97 0.68
C TRP A 423 9.35 2.51 1.84
N TRP A 424 9.59 2.02 3.05
CA TRP A 424 8.89 2.36 4.28
C TRP A 424 7.38 2.05 4.28
N GLY A 425 6.85 1.35 3.27
CA GLY A 425 5.40 1.20 3.10
C GLY A 425 4.68 2.54 3.06
N ASN A 426 5.37 3.55 2.52
CA ASN A 426 4.95 4.95 2.58
C ASN A 426 3.78 5.26 1.62
N TYR A 427 3.44 6.54 1.54
CA TYR A 427 2.53 7.05 0.55
C TYR A 427 3.33 7.76 -0.54
N GLN A 428 3.58 7.06 -1.65
CA GLN A 428 4.39 7.55 -2.75
C GLN A 428 3.52 8.26 -3.81
N SER A 429 3.66 9.56 -3.91
CA SER A 429 2.78 10.50 -4.63
C SER A 429 3.22 10.85 -6.05
N ASN A 430 4.25 10.18 -6.58
CA ASN A 430 4.72 10.40 -7.95
C ASN A 430 4.29 9.31 -8.94
N ILE A 431 3.43 8.36 -8.51
CA ILE A 431 2.63 7.45 -9.34
C ILE A 431 1.81 6.47 -8.47
N ASN A 432 2.45 5.84 -7.49
CA ASN A 432 1.94 4.61 -6.87
C ASN A 432 0.64 4.83 -6.09
N LEU A 433 0.60 5.88 -5.27
CA LEU A 433 -0.58 6.18 -4.48
C LEU A 433 -1.76 6.52 -5.38
N GLN A 434 -1.55 7.22 -6.49
CA GLN A 434 -2.60 7.54 -7.42
C GLN A 434 -3.10 6.29 -8.14
N GLU A 435 -2.18 5.45 -8.65
CA GLU A 435 -2.50 4.22 -9.38
C GLU A 435 -3.38 3.28 -8.56
N MET A 436 -3.09 3.11 -7.27
CA MET A 436 -3.90 2.28 -6.36
C MET A 436 -5.38 2.66 -6.33
N TYR A 437 -5.72 3.92 -6.63
CA TYR A 437 -7.09 4.45 -6.54
C TYR A 437 -7.73 4.74 -7.90
N TRP A 438 -7.03 4.57 -9.02
CA TRP A 438 -7.60 4.80 -10.36
C TRP A 438 -8.84 3.96 -10.63
N ALA A 439 -8.92 2.76 -10.05
CA ALA A 439 -10.05 1.87 -10.21
C ALA A 439 -11.30 2.31 -9.43
N CYS A 440 -11.19 3.16 -8.39
CA CYS A 440 -12.31 3.44 -7.48
C CYS A 440 -13.53 4.02 -8.22
N GLY A 441 -13.34 5.03 -9.06
CA GLY A 441 -14.42 5.60 -9.87
C GLY A 441 -14.96 4.63 -10.93
N PRO A 442 -14.14 4.24 -11.94
CA PRO A 442 -14.56 3.38 -13.04
C PRO A 442 -15.16 2.03 -12.64
N THR A 443 -14.78 1.48 -11.48
CA THR A 443 -15.27 0.18 -10.99
C THR A 443 -16.31 0.29 -9.87
N ASN A 444 -16.90 1.48 -9.68
CA ASN A 444 -18.00 1.76 -8.77
C ASN A 444 -17.71 1.46 -7.28
N LEU A 445 -16.54 1.93 -6.83
CA LEU A 445 -16.04 1.83 -5.45
C LEU A 445 -15.65 3.22 -4.86
N PRO A 446 -16.48 4.26 -4.98
CA PRO A 446 -16.14 5.60 -4.47
C PRO A 446 -15.88 5.62 -2.95
N GLU A 447 -16.49 4.71 -2.19
CA GLU A 447 -16.28 4.61 -0.74
C GLU A 447 -14.85 4.18 -0.38
N CYS A 448 -14.19 3.40 -1.26
CA CYS A 448 -12.81 2.98 -1.02
C CYS A 448 -11.81 4.13 -1.20
N GLN A 449 -12.22 5.23 -1.84
CA GLN A 449 -11.39 6.42 -2.01
C GLN A 449 -11.42 7.36 -0.80
N GLU A 450 -12.40 7.22 0.10
CA GLU A 450 -12.58 8.14 1.25
C GLU A 450 -11.35 8.18 2.16
N ALA A 451 -10.70 7.05 2.42
CA ALA A 451 -9.48 7.01 3.23
C ALA A 451 -8.33 7.83 2.62
N TYR A 452 -8.24 7.87 1.29
CA TYR A 452 -7.25 8.70 0.60
C TYR A 452 -7.59 10.19 0.69
N ILE A 453 -8.87 10.53 0.55
CA ILE A 453 -9.35 11.91 0.70
C ILE A 453 -9.09 12.42 2.12
N GLU A 454 -9.42 11.64 3.14
CA GLU A 454 -9.16 11.98 4.55
C GLU A 454 -7.67 12.16 4.85
N TRP A 455 -6.81 11.35 4.22
CA TRP A 455 -5.36 11.53 4.33
C TRP A 455 -4.88 12.82 3.65
N ILE A 456 -5.40 13.17 2.47
CA ILE A 456 -5.09 14.46 1.81
C ILE A 456 -5.50 15.62 2.72
N GLU A 457 -6.71 15.57 3.30
CA GLU A 457 -7.19 16.58 4.26
C GLU A 457 -6.24 16.74 5.46
N ALA A 458 -5.76 15.62 6.02
CA ALA A 458 -4.81 15.62 7.12
C ALA A 458 -3.41 16.12 6.72
N LEU A 459 -3.04 16.02 5.44
CA LEU A 459 -1.75 16.45 4.89
C LEU A 459 -1.69 17.96 4.63
N VAL A 460 -2.82 18.59 4.28
CA VAL A 460 -2.87 20.03 3.91
C VAL A 460 -2.23 20.95 4.97
N PRO A 461 -2.49 20.81 6.29
CA PRO A 461 -1.88 21.69 7.30
C PRO A 461 -0.35 21.66 7.33
N SER A 462 0.28 20.51 7.15
CA SER A 462 1.75 20.42 7.06
C SER A 462 2.25 20.86 5.69
N GLY A 463 1.51 20.55 4.62
CA GLY A 463 1.79 21.03 3.27
C GLY A 463 1.84 22.56 3.16
N ARG A 464 1.01 23.28 3.92
CA ARG A 464 1.08 24.76 4.04
C ARG A 464 2.39 25.23 4.69
N LYS A 465 2.86 24.54 5.73
CA LYS A 465 4.15 24.85 6.39
C LYS A 465 5.31 24.62 5.45
N VAL A 466 5.30 23.50 4.72
CA VAL A 466 6.31 23.19 3.70
C VAL A 466 6.29 24.23 2.57
N ALA A 467 5.11 24.60 2.09
CA ALA A 467 4.93 25.62 1.06
C ALA A 467 5.53 26.98 1.50
N ALA A 468 5.28 27.39 2.74
CA ALA A 468 5.86 28.61 3.30
C ALA A 468 7.39 28.54 3.47
N SER A 469 7.94 27.42 3.96
CA SER A 469 9.39 27.28 4.23
C SER A 469 10.24 27.14 2.96
N TYR A 470 9.78 26.39 1.96
CA TYR A 470 10.56 26.14 0.73
C TYR A 470 10.24 27.11 -0.40
N TYR A 471 9.01 27.59 -0.49
CA TYR A 471 8.52 28.34 -1.65
C TYR A 471 8.00 29.74 -1.32
N GLY A 472 7.81 30.08 -0.04
CA GLY A 472 7.39 31.41 0.39
C GLY A 472 5.94 31.77 0.00
N THR A 473 5.06 30.78 -0.15
CA THR A 473 3.68 30.93 -0.62
C THR A 473 2.64 30.61 0.45
N LYS A 474 1.40 31.06 0.23
CA LYS A 474 0.24 30.81 1.10
C LYS A 474 -0.55 29.54 0.76
N GLY A 475 -0.28 28.90 -0.37
CA GLY A 475 -0.91 27.64 -0.75
C GLY A 475 -0.39 26.44 0.06
N TRP A 476 -0.64 25.23 -0.45
CA TRP A 476 -0.06 24.01 0.11
C TRP A 476 0.61 23.18 -0.98
N VAL A 477 1.61 22.39 -0.59
CA VAL A 477 2.36 21.50 -1.47
C VAL A 477 2.62 20.17 -0.78
N SER A 478 2.77 19.11 -1.57
CA SER A 478 3.35 17.84 -1.16
C SER A 478 4.31 17.38 -2.25
N HIS A 479 5.27 16.54 -1.86
CA HIS A 479 6.27 16.00 -2.77
C HIS A 479 6.06 14.49 -2.96
N THR A 480 7.11 13.79 -3.39
CA THR A 480 7.05 12.36 -3.73
C THR A 480 6.66 11.46 -2.55
N GLN A 481 7.09 11.76 -1.34
CA GLN A 481 6.82 10.92 -0.17
C GLN A 481 5.83 11.57 0.79
N GLY A 482 4.96 10.74 1.34
CA GLY A 482 4.16 11.01 2.52
C GLY A 482 4.09 9.81 3.45
N ASN A 483 3.54 10.02 4.64
CA ASN A 483 3.34 9.00 5.67
C ASN A 483 2.10 9.33 6.50
N ILE A 484 1.85 8.56 7.57
CA ILE A 484 0.70 8.77 8.46
C ILE A 484 0.88 9.97 9.41
N TRP A 485 2.05 10.60 9.41
CA TRP A 485 2.48 11.69 10.30
C TRP A 485 2.42 13.07 9.63
N GLY A 486 1.85 13.15 8.43
CA GLY A 486 1.71 14.40 7.68
C GLY A 486 3.01 14.88 7.04
N TYR A 487 3.93 13.98 6.70
CA TYR A 487 5.14 14.36 5.95
C TYR A 487 4.79 14.87 4.56
N ALA A 488 5.15 16.12 4.25
CA ALA A 488 4.89 16.77 2.96
C ALA A 488 6.14 17.41 2.34
N ALA A 489 7.27 17.42 3.06
CA ALA A 489 8.53 18.01 2.60
C ALA A 489 9.11 17.25 1.39
N PRO A 490 10.07 17.86 0.65
CA PRO A 490 10.79 17.12 -0.39
C PRO A 490 11.52 15.90 0.18
N GLY A 491 11.80 14.93 -0.68
CA GLY A 491 12.64 13.79 -0.31
C GLY A 491 14.09 14.18 0.03
N ILE A 492 14.90 13.19 0.43
CA ILE A 492 16.31 13.41 0.81
C ILE A 492 17.28 13.52 -0.39
N ASN A 493 16.81 13.30 -1.62
CA ASN A 493 17.59 13.39 -2.85
C ASN A 493 16.77 14.08 -3.94
N LEU A 494 17.40 14.87 -4.82
CA LEU A 494 16.74 15.52 -5.95
C LEU A 494 16.08 14.54 -6.92
N LYS A 495 16.77 13.44 -7.27
CA LYS A 495 16.38 12.49 -8.36
C LYS A 495 14.89 12.16 -8.36
N TRP A 496 14.34 11.99 -7.16
CA TRP A 496 12.95 11.64 -6.92
C TRP A 496 12.28 12.57 -5.92
N GLY A 497 13.01 13.27 -5.06
CA GLY A 497 12.44 13.99 -3.91
C GLY A 497 11.94 15.40 -4.22
N LEU A 498 12.55 16.09 -5.20
CA LEU A 498 12.16 17.45 -5.59
C LEU A 498 11.05 17.42 -6.63
N TYR A 499 9.86 17.00 -6.19
CA TYR A 499 8.68 16.78 -7.03
C TYR A 499 7.48 17.57 -6.48
N PRO A 500 7.41 18.90 -6.67
CA PRO A 500 6.39 19.76 -6.05
C PRO A 500 4.96 19.56 -6.57
N VAL A 501 4.73 18.65 -7.52
CA VAL A 501 3.42 18.44 -8.16
C VAL A 501 2.57 17.35 -7.50
N GLY A 502 3.04 16.74 -6.41
CA GLY A 502 2.28 15.73 -5.65
C GLY A 502 0.90 16.24 -5.24
N ALA A 503 0.82 17.46 -4.70
CA ALA A 503 -0.44 18.09 -4.28
C ALA A 503 -1.41 18.33 -5.45
N ALA A 504 -0.88 18.73 -6.62
CA ALA A 504 -1.68 18.92 -7.83
C ALA A 504 -2.29 17.58 -8.28
N TRP A 505 -1.50 16.51 -8.25
CA TRP A 505 -1.99 15.18 -8.63
C TRP A 505 -3.00 14.61 -7.62
N HIS A 506 -2.81 14.82 -6.31
CA HIS A 506 -3.80 14.48 -5.28
C HIS A 506 -5.16 15.16 -5.56
N CYS A 507 -5.14 16.41 -6.00
CA CYS A 507 -6.35 17.17 -6.33
C CYS A 507 -7.16 16.57 -7.49
N ARG A 508 -6.53 15.82 -8.40
CA ARG A 508 -7.25 15.06 -9.43
C ARG A 508 -8.19 14.03 -8.82
N HIS A 509 -7.77 13.37 -7.73
CA HIS A 509 -8.62 12.41 -7.01
C HIS A 509 -9.76 13.11 -6.27
N LEU A 510 -9.50 14.28 -5.65
CA LEU A 510 -10.56 15.09 -5.04
C LEU A 510 -11.64 15.48 -6.06
N TRP A 511 -11.23 15.91 -7.25
CA TRP A 511 -12.16 16.22 -8.34
C TRP A 511 -12.88 14.96 -8.86
N SER A 512 -12.14 13.88 -9.10
CA SER A 512 -12.70 12.63 -9.65
C SER A 512 -13.79 12.05 -8.73
N GLN A 513 -13.62 12.13 -7.41
CA GLN A 513 -14.65 11.71 -6.45
C GLN A 513 -15.98 12.45 -6.72
N TYR A 514 -15.93 13.76 -6.96
CA TYR A 514 -17.11 14.52 -7.35
C TYR A 514 -17.61 14.12 -8.75
N GLU A 515 -16.76 13.90 -9.74
CA GLU A 515 -17.21 13.51 -11.08
C GLU A 515 -18.00 12.20 -11.10
N TYR A 516 -17.59 11.22 -10.29
CA TYR A 516 -18.27 9.93 -10.19
C TYR A 516 -19.50 9.95 -9.28
N THR A 517 -19.47 10.72 -8.17
CA THR A 517 -20.57 10.73 -7.19
C THR A 517 -21.59 11.84 -7.43
N ARG A 518 -21.19 12.92 -8.12
CA ARG A 518 -21.91 14.19 -8.25
C ARG A 518 -22.33 14.81 -6.92
N ASN A 519 -21.64 14.48 -5.82
CA ASN A 519 -21.95 15.01 -4.50
C ASN A 519 -21.46 16.48 -4.37
N VAL A 520 -22.40 17.42 -4.50
CA VAL A 520 -22.13 18.86 -4.43
C VAL A 520 -21.67 19.31 -3.04
N GLU A 521 -22.19 18.70 -1.96
CA GLU A 521 -21.77 19.04 -0.60
C GLU A 521 -20.33 18.62 -0.33
N TYR A 522 -19.94 17.43 -0.79
CA TYR A 522 -18.56 16.98 -0.80
C TYR A 522 -17.66 17.97 -1.56
N LEU A 523 -18.04 18.33 -2.79
CA LEU A 523 -17.26 19.26 -3.60
C LEU A 523 -17.07 20.60 -2.88
N LYS A 524 -18.15 21.14 -2.34
CA LYS A 524 -18.16 22.45 -1.65
C LYS A 524 -17.34 22.46 -0.36
N ASN A 525 -17.51 21.44 0.47
CA ASN A 525 -17.02 21.47 1.85
C ASN A 525 -15.65 20.81 2.04
N ARG A 526 -15.27 19.90 1.14
CA ARG A 526 -14.05 19.08 1.28
C ARG A 526 -13.08 19.28 0.12
N ALA A 527 -13.51 18.99 -1.11
CA ALA A 527 -12.60 18.99 -2.26
C ALA A 527 -12.18 20.39 -2.72
N TYR A 528 -13.14 21.27 -3.04
CA TYR A 528 -12.86 22.56 -3.65
C TYR A 528 -11.96 23.48 -2.81
N PRO A 529 -12.13 23.60 -1.46
CA PRO A 529 -11.22 24.41 -0.65
C PRO A 529 -9.75 23.95 -0.77
N ILE A 530 -9.51 22.64 -0.80
CA ILE A 530 -8.16 22.06 -0.91
C ILE A 530 -7.58 22.29 -2.31
N MET A 531 -8.38 22.05 -3.35
CA MET A 531 -7.97 22.29 -4.74
C MET A 531 -7.66 23.76 -4.99
N LYS A 532 -8.48 24.67 -4.44
CA LYS A 532 -8.27 26.12 -4.52
C LYS A 532 -6.93 26.53 -3.91
N GLU A 533 -6.59 26.02 -2.73
CA GLU A 533 -5.31 26.33 -2.09
C GLU A 533 -4.09 25.72 -2.82
N ALA A 534 -4.25 24.54 -3.43
CA ALA A 534 -3.23 24.00 -4.33
C ALA A 534 -3.03 24.91 -5.56
N ALA A 535 -4.11 25.46 -6.11
CA ALA A 535 -4.00 26.42 -7.21
C ALA A 535 -3.34 27.73 -6.78
N VAL A 536 -3.58 28.21 -5.55
CA VAL A 536 -2.86 29.37 -4.98
C VAL A 536 -1.35 29.13 -4.94
N PHE A 537 -0.91 27.93 -4.53
CA PHE A 537 0.52 27.56 -4.55
C PHE A 537 1.12 27.80 -5.94
N TRP A 538 0.47 27.29 -6.99
CA TRP A 538 0.97 27.39 -8.36
C TRP A 538 0.87 28.80 -8.95
N LEU A 539 -0.22 29.52 -8.69
CA LEU A 539 -0.34 30.92 -9.11
C LEU A 539 0.80 31.81 -8.56
N GLU A 540 1.32 31.50 -7.37
CA GLU A 540 2.43 32.22 -6.73
C GLU A 540 3.82 31.65 -7.10
N ASN A 541 3.91 30.48 -7.73
CA ASN A 541 5.19 29.77 -7.98
C ASN A 541 5.51 29.43 -9.44
N LEU A 542 4.57 29.60 -10.35
CA LEU A 542 4.87 29.54 -11.78
C LEU A 542 5.81 30.69 -12.17
N VAL A 543 6.74 30.40 -13.08
CA VAL A 543 7.77 31.34 -13.53
C VAL A 543 7.56 31.63 -15.01
N GLU A 544 7.70 32.91 -15.38
CA GLU A 544 7.62 33.32 -16.79
C GLU A 544 8.85 32.86 -17.58
N LYS A 545 8.62 32.25 -18.74
CA LYS A 545 9.62 31.89 -19.75
C LYS A 545 9.01 32.06 -21.14
N ASP A 546 9.63 32.91 -21.97
CA ASP A 546 9.25 33.11 -23.38
C ASP A 546 7.77 33.50 -23.58
N GLY A 547 7.19 34.27 -22.64
CA GLY A 547 5.78 34.67 -22.65
C GLY A 547 4.80 33.64 -22.10
N TYR A 548 5.30 32.47 -21.66
CA TYR A 548 4.54 31.39 -21.04
C TYR A 548 4.93 31.19 -19.57
N LEU A 549 4.20 30.33 -18.86
CA LEU A 549 4.42 29.95 -17.47
C LEU A 549 4.93 28.50 -17.39
N ILE A 550 5.98 28.30 -16.59
CA ILE A 550 6.60 27.00 -16.33
C ILE A 550 6.75 26.75 -14.82
N SER A 551 6.94 25.48 -14.43
CA SER A 551 7.25 25.06 -13.06
C SER A 551 8.75 24.80 -12.90
N ILE A 552 9.43 25.57 -12.03
CA ILE A 552 10.82 25.34 -11.64
C ILE A 552 11.09 25.79 -10.19
N PRO A 553 11.97 25.08 -9.43
CA PRO A 553 12.65 23.84 -9.78
C PRO A 553 11.76 22.59 -9.56
N SER A 554 11.97 21.56 -10.35
CA SER A 554 11.33 20.23 -10.23
C SER A 554 12.23 19.19 -10.91
N VAL A 555 11.81 17.93 -10.95
CA VAL A 555 12.47 16.86 -11.72
C VAL A 555 11.43 16.05 -12.47
N SER A 556 11.81 15.47 -13.61
CA SER A 556 11.03 14.38 -14.20
C SER A 556 11.33 13.10 -13.41
N ALA A 557 10.39 12.72 -12.55
CA ALA A 557 10.57 11.58 -11.66
C ALA A 557 10.64 10.29 -12.50
N GLU A 558 11.67 9.45 -12.42
CA GLU A 558 12.84 9.50 -11.54
C GLU A 558 14.15 9.33 -12.31
N HIS A 559 14.33 10.04 -13.43
CA HIS A 559 15.57 9.90 -14.20
C HIS A 559 16.25 11.22 -14.58
N PRO A 560 17.59 11.26 -14.52
CA PRO A 560 18.37 12.43 -14.92
C PRO A 560 18.64 12.49 -16.42
N ILE A 561 19.07 13.66 -16.87
CA ILE A 561 19.74 13.82 -18.16
C ILE A 561 21.25 13.64 -17.97
N LEU A 562 21.85 12.69 -18.68
CA LEU A 562 23.30 12.43 -18.68
C LEU A 562 24.04 13.54 -19.44
N MET A 563 25.18 13.94 -18.89
CA MET A 563 26.15 14.87 -19.45
C MET A 563 27.45 14.13 -19.78
N LYS A 564 28.00 14.37 -20.98
CA LYS A 564 29.33 13.92 -21.44
C LYS A 564 30.12 15.13 -21.94
N ASP A 565 31.34 15.31 -21.43
CA ASP A 565 32.25 16.41 -21.81
C ASP A 565 31.62 17.81 -21.71
N GLY A 566 30.83 18.04 -20.65
CA GLY A 566 30.14 19.31 -20.42
C GLY A 566 28.94 19.58 -21.34
N LYS A 567 28.50 18.60 -22.13
CA LYS A 567 27.31 18.67 -22.99
C LYS A 567 26.34 17.56 -22.64
N VAL A 568 25.06 17.74 -22.97
CA VAL A 568 24.08 16.65 -22.87
C VAL A 568 24.54 15.48 -23.73
N ALA A 569 24.62 14.31 -23.12
CA ALA A 569 25.06 13.10 -23.78
C ALA A 569 24.08 12.73 -24.89
N LYS A 570 24.62 12.30 -26.04
CA LYS A 570 23.82 11.82 -27.17
C LYS A 570 22.96 10.59 -26.80
N TYR A 571 23.29 9.87 -25.72
CA TYR A 571 22.59 8.67 -25.21
C TYR A 571 22.52 8.70 -23.66
N THR A 572 21.38 8.30 -23.10
CA THR A 572 21.04 8.32 -21.66
C THR A 572 20.37 6.98 -21.34
N ASP A 573 21.02 6.11 -20.57
CA ASP A 573 20.59 4.73 -20.30
C ASP A 573 20.71 4.32 -18.82
N THR A 574 20.91 5.26 -17.90
CA THR A 574 21.25 4.92 -16.52
C THR A 574 20.13 5.22 -15.51
N ASP A 575 19.64 4.16 -14.87
CA ASP A 575 19.03 4.22 -13.55
C ASP A 575 20.09 4.65 -12.53
N GLY A 576 20.23 5.97 -12.35
CA GLY A 576 21.35 6.63 -11.66
C GLY A 576 22.06 5.84 -10.55
N GLU A 577 23.30 5.45 -10.82
CA GLU A 577 24.30 4.99 -9.85
C GLU A 577 24.68 6.13 -8.87
N PRO A 578 24.95 5.85 -7.58
CA PRO A 578 25.36 6.88 -6.62
C PRO A 578 26.73 7.49 -6.97
N GLY A 579 26.80 8.83 -7.05
CA GLY A 579 28.08 9.54 -6.99
C GLY A 579 28.39 10.57 -8.08
N VAL A 580 27.45 10.98 -8.95
CA VAL A 580 27.84 11.78 -10.13
C VAL A 580 26.94 12.98 -10.46
N LEU A 581 26.89 14.00 -9.58
CA LEU A 581 26.43 15.34 -9.98
C LEU A 581 27.28 15.98 -11.10
N LYS A 582 28.46 15.41 -11.42
CA LYS A 582 29.32 15.87 -12.51
C LYS A 582 28.92 15.35 -13.90
N THR A 583 28.11 14.30 -13.99
CA THR A 583 27.68 13.70 -15.26
C THR A 583 26.18 13.69 -15.44
N HIS A 584 25.40 14.33 -14.57
CA HIS A 584 23.95 14.31 -14.64
C HIS A 584 23.35 15.65 -14.23
N ILE A 585 22.25 16.04 -14.88
CA ILE A 585 21.42 17.18 -14.50
C ILE A 585 19.98 16.74 -14.26
N PHE A 586 19.30 17.39 -13.31
CA PHE A 586 17.98 16.96 -12.82
C PHE A 586 16.91 18.05 -12.98
N THR A 587 17.23 19.30 -12.63
CA THR A 587 16.25 20.40 -12.56
C THR A 587 15.88 21.05 -13.89
N VAL A 588 15.92 20.26 -14.96
CA VAL A 588 15.50 20.71 -16.29
C VAL A 588 13.96 20.80 -16.32
N PRO A 589 13.38 21.92 -16.78
CA PRO A 589 11.94 22.08 -16.86
C PRO A 589 11.27 20.93 -17.62
N CYS A 590 10.30 20.25 -17.00
CA CYS A 590 9.64 19.08 -17.58
C CYS A 590 8.17 19.35 -17.89
N PHE A 591 7.65 18.64 -18.90
CA PHE A 591 6.25 18.73 -19.32
C PHE A 591 5.30 18.02 -18.36
N GLN A 592 5.78 17.05 -17.57
CA GLN A 592 4.99 16.42 -16.51
C GLN A 592 4.40 17.46 -15.56
N ASP A 593 5.23 18.41 -15.12
CA ASP A 593 4.77 19.45 -14.20
C ASP A 593 3.70 20.35 -14.80
N ILE A 594 3.90 20.75 -16.06
CA ILE A 594 2.96 21.60 -16.79
C ILE A 594 1.61 20.92 -16.88
N GLU A 595 1.57 19.63 -17.24
CA GLU A 595 0.34 18.86 -17.35
C GLU A 595 -0.36 18.67 -16.00
N MET A 596 0.40 18.49 -14.91
CA MET A 596 -0.18 18.39 -13.56
C MET A 596 -0.82 19.71 -13.10
N VAL A 597 -0.17 20.85 -13.39
CA VAL A 597 -0.73 22.17 -13.09
C VAL A 597 -1.92 22.48 -14.01
N TYR A 598 -1.83 22.10 -15.29
CA TYR A 598 -2.92 22.22 -16.25
C TYR A 598 -4.18 21.49 -15.77
N ASP A 599 -4.03 20.23 -15.34
CA ASP A 599 -5.14 19.42 -14.81
C ASP A 599 -5.74 20.04 -13.54
N LEU A 600 -4.89 20.44 -12.58
CA LEU A 600 -5.33 21.13 -11.37
C LEU A 600 -6.14 22.39 -11.69
N PHE A 601 -5.62 23.27 -12.53
CA PHE A 601 -6.30 24.51 -12.88
C PHE A 601 -7.61 24.26 -13.62
N SER A 602 -7.63 23.33 -14.59
CA SER A 602 -8.85 22.88 -15.26
C SER A 602 -9.90 22.41 -14.24
N ASN A 603 -9.50 21.58 -13.27
CA ASN A 603 -10.43 21.01 -12.30
C ASN A 603 -10.91 22.06 -11.29
N VAL A 604 -10.08 23.02 -10.90
CA VAL A 604 -10.48 24.17 -10.06
C VAL A 604 -11.49 25.07 -10.77
N ILE A 605 -11.28 25.35 -12.06
CA ILE A 605 -12.21 26.13 -12.88
C ILE A 605 -13.57 25.42 -12.94
N LYS A 606 -13.59 24.14 -13.31
CA LYS A 606 -14.81 23.33 -13.38
C LYS A 606 -15.52 23.22 -12.03
N ALA A 607 -14.77 23.07 -10.93
CA ALA A 607 -15.34 23.01 -9.59
C ALA A 607 -15.99 24.35 -9.17
N SER A 608 -15.31 25.47 -9.43
CA SER A 608 -15.87 26.81 -9.21
C SER A 608 -17.14 27.05 -10.04
N GLU A 609 -17.18 26.60 -11.30
CA GLU A 609 -18.36 26.66 -12.16
C GLU A 609 -19.51 25.81 -11.64
N ALA A 610 -19.24 24.56 -11.28
CA ALA A 610 -20.24 23.63 -10.74
C ALA A 610 -20.86 24.14 -9.43
N LEU A 611 -20.08 24.85 -8.60
CA LEU A 611 -20.55 25.45 -7.35
C LEU A 611 -21.12 26.87 -7.52
N ASN A 612 -20.90 27.50 -8.69
CA ASN A 612 -21.20 28.91 -8.95
C ASN A 612 -20.62 29.88 -7.90
N ILE A 613 -19.34 29.72 -7.56
CA ILE A 613 -18.62 30.57 -6.58
C ILE A 613 -17.28 31.05 -7.13
N ASP A 614 -16.65 32.03 -6.47
CA ASP A 614 -15.25 32.43 -6.71
C ASP A 614 -14.93 32.89 -8.15
N MET A 615 -15.86 33.56 -8.83
CA MET A 615 -15.72 34.00 -10.22
C MET A 615 -14.40 34.76 -10.51
N GLU A 616 -14.01 35.71 -9.65
CA GLU A 616 -12.75 36.46 -9.82
C GLU A 616 -11.51 35.58 -9.68
N PHE A 617 -11.52 34.63 -8.73
CA PHE A 617 -10.41 33.70 -8.57
C PHE A 617 -10.34 32.72 -9.75
N ARG A 618 -11.49 32.19 -10.19
CA ARG A 618 -11.58 31.36 -11.40
C ARG A 618 -11.00 32.07 -12.61
N GLN A 619 -11.30 33.36 -12.80
CA GLN A 619 -10.74 34.14 -13.89
C GLN A 619 -9.20 34.23 -13.83
N LYS A 620 -8.62 34.46 -12.64
CA LYS A 620 -7.15 34.44 -12.45
C LYS A 620 -6.53 33.09 -12.78
N VAL A 621 -7.17 32.00 -12.34
CA VAL A 621 -6.72 30.62 -12.65
C VAL A 621 -6.80 30.38 -14.16
N PHE A 622 -7.88 30.79 -14.81
CA PHE A 622 -8.06 30.64 -16.26
C PHE A 622 -7.00 31.43 -17.06
N GLU A 623 -6.65 32.64 -16.65
CA GLU A 623 -5.60 33.43 -17.30
C GLU A 623 -4.22 32.77 -17.18
N ALA A 624 -3.89 32.22 -16.02
CA ALA A 624 -2.64 31.49 -15.82
C ALA A 624 -2.63 30.17 -16.62
N TRP A 625 -3.75 29.45 -16.63
CA TRP A 625 -3.94 28.21 -17.38
C TRP A 625 -3.68 28.38 -18.88
N ASN A 626 -4.21 29.45 -19.49
CA ASN A 626 -3.96 29.75 -20.91
C ASN A 626 -2.51 30.17 -21.23
N LYS A 627 -1.71 30.49 -20.21
CA LYS A 627 -0.31 30.86 -20.36
C LYS A 627 0.65 29.71 -20.06
N LEU A 628 0.17 28.53 -19.65
CA LEU A 628 1.04 27.37 -19.44
C LEU A 628 1.79 27.03 -20.73
N TYR A 629 3.06 26.65 -20.59
CA TYR A 629 3.93 26.38 -21.73
C TYR A 629 3.39 25.20 -22.58
N PRO A 630 3.17 25.37 -23.89
CA PRO A 630 2.49 24.37 -24.70
C PRO A 630 3.34 23.13 -24.94
N LEU A 631 2.69 21.96 -24.96
CA LEU A 631 3.30 20.68 -25.33
C LEU A 631 3.98 20.75 -26.70
N LYS A 632 5.05 19.97 -26.86
CA LYS A 632 5.86 19.93 -28.08
C LYS A 632 6.07 18.52 -28.59
N ILE A 633 6.18 18.43 -29.92
CA ILE A 633 6.61 17.22 -30.62
C ILE A 633 8.12 17.34 -30.83
N GLY A 634 8.87 16.36 -30.33
CA GLY A 634 10.32 16.31 -30.47
C GLY A 634 10.78 15.72 -31.80
N LYS A 635 12.10 15.69 -32.01
CA LYS A 635 12.75 15.28 -33.28
C LYS A 635 12.49 13.84 -33.73
N TYR A 636 11.95 12.96 -32.87
CA TYR A 636 11.57 11.59 -33.20
C TYR A 636 10.04 11.40 -33.35
N GLY A 637 9.26 12.48 -33.29
CA GLY A 637 7.80 12.42 -33.31
C GLY A 637 7.15 12.09 -31.96
N GLN A 638 7.95 12.03 -30.89
CA GLN A 638 7.51 11.80 -29.52
C GLN A 638 6.96 13.09 -28.87
N LEU A 639 6.08 12.93 -27.88
CA LEU A 639 5.79 14.02 -26.93
C LEU A 639 7.05 14.24 -26.07
N GLN A 640 7.52 15.48 -25.98
CA GLN A 640 8.72 15.78 -25.20
C GLN A 640 8.47 15.62 -23.70
N GLU A 641 9.45 15.06 -22.99
CA GLU A 641 9.48 14.98 -21.54
C GLU A 641 9.99 16.28 -20.92
N TRP A 642 10.96 16.94 -21.56
CA TRP A 642 11.51 18.24 -21.15
C TRP A 642 11.26 19.33 -22.18
N LEU A 643 11.36 20.60 -21.75
CA LEU A 643 11.15 21.74 -22.65
C LEU A 643 12.18 21.79 -23.80
N GLU A 644 13.41 21.39 -23.50
CA GLU A 644 14.45 21.09 -24.47
C GLU A 644 14.32 19.64 -24.96
N ASP A 645 14.59 19.42 -26.25
CA ASP A 645 14.47 18.12 -26.92
C ASP A 645 15.59 17.13 -26.55
N TYR A 646 15.69 16.77 -25.27
CA TYR A 646 16.66 15.83 -24.72
C TYR A 646 16.18 14.38 -24.74
N ASP A 647 14.89 14.18 -25.00
CA ASP A 647 14.24 12.91 -25.31
C ASP A 647 14.97 12.10 -26.38
N LYS A 648 14.79 10.78 -26.29
CA LYS A 648 15.35 9.79 -27.21
C LYS A 648 14.36 8.73 -27.60
#